data_AF-A0A350M387-F1
#
_entry.id   AF-A0A350M387-F1
#
_cell.length_a   1.000
_cell.length_b   1.000
_cell.length_c   1.000
_cell.angle_alpha   90.00
_cell.angle_beta   90.00
_cell.angle_gamma   90.00
#
_symmetry.space_group_name_H-M   'P 1'
#
loop_
_entity.id
_entity.type
_entity.pdbx_description
1 polymer ?
#
loop_
_entity_poly.entity_id
_entity_poly.type
_entity_poly.pdbx_seq_one_letter_code
_entity_poly.pdbx_strand_id
1 'polypeptide(L)'
;GLTQLPKVFGVAGGGDGIIGRLETLIRQMSDTNFYVLIFALVVLTVLLMGGKLFPGKPVAMGVVIFSVLIISYTEMGSFGFKIVGEIPKGLPELHPPSISFTDIGNLIPLAFACFLLMYIESVSAAKTMAQIHDYDIDARQELLALGISNMAISMFQGYPTSGGLSQSAVNEQSGAKTSMSLIIASGFIALCLMFLTGLLYNLPTVVLAVIVLVAIKGLVDIKEMKRLLQVNRFDFIISITALISVIVFGILEGVLIAALFSLVLIIRNVSNPHVAFLGRIPGTNRYSDLSRHPDNELIPGMLLFRVESQLVYFNVPFIYNKVWAKVKEQKSTLKMVIFDLSTSPNVDSSGARLIKRLHLNLEAKGIDFRVAEARSGVRDILRLENIEHLLGHVSRHDTLHDEVVIAMGEQPDIIKAPEKPKSLLPPEIVSHIILGNNYFTQTHPHEYFDGFKYEQKPYITLVTCADSRVPLNSLMHDTSNKVFTIQNIGNQILSTEGSVDYGIRQLKTPLLFFLGHSDCGAIKAYLHGFESQAPSIQEELDFLQPMISRDHDEEDFETLHSNIIEKNLDYQVNIACKKYRDLLQQGKLTVMAGFYDFKDEYGKGMGNIIIVNVNRKKDVKQMRELDLFSYLSKKQKKLHIGRLPD
;
A
#
# COMPACT_ATOMS: atom_id res chain seq x y z
N GLY A 1 27.94 30.77 -5.98
CA GLY A 1 28.65 31.30 -4.79
C GLY A 1 30.06 31.73 -5.13
N LEU A 2 30.98 30.78 -5.32
CA LEU A 2 32.41 31.04 -5.54
C LEU A 2 32.73 32.02 -6.69
N THR A 3 31.96 31.98 -7.77
CA THR A 3 32.10 32.89 -8.92
C THR A 3 31.81 34.36 -8.60
N GLN A 4 31.13 34.65 -7.49
CA GLN A 4 30.81 36.01 -7.05
C GLN A 4 31.83 36.57 -6.06
N LEU A 5 32.62 35.71 -5.39
CA LEU A 5 33.59 36.16 -4.38
C LEU A 5 34.64 37.13 -4.94
N PRO A 6 35.24 36.92 -6.13
CA PRO A 6 36.19 37.89 -6.70
C PRO A 6 35.64 39.32 -6.79
N LYS A 7 34.34 39.47 -7.12
CA LYS A 7 33.67 40.78 -7.21
C LYS A 7 33.48 41.44 -5.84
N VAL A 8 33.32 40.64 -4.79
CA VAL A 8 33.24 41.11 -3.38
C VAL A 8 34.59 41.61 -2.89
N PHE A 9 35.67 40.90 -3.22
CA PHE A 9 37.04 41.30 -2.88
C PHE A 9 37.61 42.37 -3.84
N GLY A 10 36.91 42.70 -4.93
CA GLY A 10 37.38 43.66 -5.93
C GLY A 10 38.58 43.19 -6.75
N VAL A 11 38.82 41.87 -6.84
CA VAL A 11 39.95 41.28 -7.56
C VAL A 11 39.55 40.84 -8.98
N ALA A 12 40.54 40.45 -9.79
CA ALA A 12 40.30 40.02 -11.17
C ALA A 12 39.46 38.73 -11.24
N GLY A 13 39.67 37.80 -10.31
CA GLY A 13 39.15 36.45 -10.39
C GLY A 13 39.87 35.62 -11.46
N GLY A 14 39.37 34.41 -11.70
CA GLY A 14 39.91 33.48 -12.69
C GLY A 14 39.83 32.02 -12.22
N GLY A 15 40.41 31.13 -13.02
CA GLY A 15 40.48 29.70 -12.74
C GLY A 15 39.29 28.90 -13.26
N ASP A 16 39.58 27.65 -13.62
CA ASP A 16 38.60 26.66 -14.05
C ASP A 16 38.21 25.72 -12.90
N GLY A 17 36.97 25.23 -12.94
CA GLY A 17 36.41 24.41 -11.87
C GLY A 17 36.33 25.13 -10.52
N ILE A 18 35.98 24.41 -9.45
CA ILE A 18 35.89 24.98 -8.09
C ILE A 18 37.27 25.14 -7.46
N ILE A 19 38.15 24.14 -7.63
CA ILE A 19 39.49 24.12 -7.02
C ILE A 19 40.36 25.24 -7.60
N GLY A 20 40.44 25.36 -8.93
CA GLY A 20 41.23 26.39 -9.58
C GLY A 20 40.76 27.81 -9.27
N ARG A 21 39.43 28.02 -9.14
CA ARG A 21 38.87 29.30 -8.69
C ARG A 21 39.23 29.62 -7.24
N LEU A 22 39.18 28.63 -6.35
CA LEU A 22 39.54 28.83 -4.94
C LEU A 22 41.04 29.14 -4.81
N GLU A 23 41.90 28.41 -5.52
CA GLU A 23 43.34 28.67 -5.54
C GLU A 23 43.65 30.07 -6.08
N THR A 24 43.03 30.45 -7.20
CA THR A 24 43.20 31.79 -7.80
C THR A 24 42.75 32.88 -6.84
N LEU A 25 41.62 32.69 -6.15
CA LEU A 25 41.11 33.64 -5.16
C LEU A 25 42.05 33.77 -3.96
N ILE A 26 42.61 32.66 -3.47
CA ILE A 26 43.59 32.68 -2.37
C ILE A 26 44.86 33.42 -2.79
N ARG A 27 45.37 33.16 -4.01
CA ARG A 27 46.54 33.86 -4.56
C ARG A 27 46.30 35.36 -4.73
N GLN A 28 45.11 35.77 -5.15
CA GLN A 28 44.73 37.18 -5.33
C GLN A 28 44.29 37.87 -4.04
N MET A 29 44.28 37.18 -2.89
CA MET A 29 43.76 37.74 -1.65
C MET A 29 44.57 38.97 -1.18
N SER A 30 45.87 39.03 -1.48
CA SER A 30 46.71 40.21 -1.24
C SER A 30 46.31 41.43 -2.06
N ASP A 31 45.68 41.22 -3.21
CA ASP A 31 45.32 42.28 -4.18
C ASP A 31 43.90 42.81 -3.94
N THR A 32 43.31 42.49 -2.78
CA THR A 32 41.96 42.89 -2.39
C THR A 32 41.82 44.40 -2.37
N ASN A 33 40.80 44.91 -3.05
CA ASN A 33 40.45 46.33 -2.98
C ASN A 33 39.61 46.58 -1.72
N PHE A 34 40.22 47.22 -0.71
CA PHE A 34 39.58 47.51 0.57
C PHE A 34 38.29 48.33 0.46
N TYR A 35 38.22 49.30 -0.47
CA TYR A 35 37.03 50.12 -0.65
C TYR A 35 35.85 49.29 -1.17
N VAL A 36 36.11 48.41 -2.14
CA VAL A 36 35.10 47.50 -2.70
C VAL A 36 34.63 46.50 -1.63
N LEU A 37 35.55 45.96 -0.83
CA LEU A 37 35.21 45.01 0.23
C LEU A 37 34.36 45.65 1.33
N ILE A 38 34.72 46.85 1.82
CA ILE A 38 33.93 47.58 2.82
C ILE A 38 32.53 47.86 2.27
N PHE A 39 32.44 48.34 1.03
CA PHE A 39 31.16 48.59 0.38
C PHE A 39 30.32 47.31 0.27
N ALA A 40 30.94 46.17 -0.10
CA ALA A 40 30.26 44.88 -0.15
C ALA A 40 29.72 44.45 1.22
N LEU A 41 30.48 44.64 2.29
CA LEU A 41 30.06 44.33 3.66
C LEU A 41 28.91 45.23 4.13
N VAL A 42 28.95 46.52 3.79
CA VAL A 42 27.83 47.46 4.06
C VAL A 42 26.58 47.01 3.32
N VAL A 43 26.68 46.74 2.02
CA VAL A 43 25.55 46.24 1.22
C VAL A 43 25.00 44.92 1.77
N LEU A 44 25.88 43.99 2.15
CA LEU A 44 25.50 42.71 2.75
C LEU A 44 24.73 42.92 4.06
N THR A 45 25.25 43.81 4.91
CA THR A 45 24.63 44.14 6.20
C THR A 45 23.25 44.78 5.99
N VAL A 46 23.14 45.74 5.07
CA VAL A 46 21.87 46.40 4.73
C VAL A 46 20.86 45.39 4.19
N LEU A 47 21.25 44.46 3.32
CA LEU A 47 20.36 43.43 2.79
C LEU A 47 19.89 42.46 3.89
N LEU A 48 20.80 42.00 4.75
CA LEU A 48 20.46 41.07 5.84
C LEU A 48 19.62 41.71 6.95
N MET A 49 19.94 42.95 7.34
CA MET A 49 19.15 43.70 8.32
C MET A 49 17.83 44.17 7.74
N GLY A 50 17.83 44.67 6.51
CA GLY A 50 16.64 45.14 5.82
C GLY A 50 15.61 44.03 5.62
N GLY A 51 16.04 42.81 5.31
CA GLY A 51 15.15 41.65 5.25
C GLY A 51 14.46 41.33 6.58
N LYS A 52 15.08 41.67 7.73
CA LYS A 52 14.49 41.51 9.07
C LYS A 52 13.63 42.69 9.51
N LEU A 53 14.09 43.92 9.23
CA LEU A 53 13.47 45.16 9.70
C LEU A 53 12.31 45.61 8.79
N PHE A 54 12.36 45.28 7.49
CA PHE A 54 11.37 45.68 6.50
C PHE A 54 10.85 44.47 5.69
N PRO A 55 10.17 43.50 6.34
CA PRO A 55 9.64 42.33 5.65
C PRO A 55 8.66 42.73 4.54
N GLY A 56 8.79 42.11 3.37
CA GLY A 56 7.95 42.38 2.19
C GLY A 56 8.25 43.67 1.43
N LYS A 57 9.29 44.44 1.81
CA LYS A 57 9.73 45.63 1.07
C LYS A 57 10.87 45.30 0.10
N PRO A 58 10.97 45.97 -1.07
CA PRO A 58 11.99 45.69 -2.08
C PRO A 58 13.36 46.30 -1.69
N VAL A 59 13.94 45.85 -0.58
CA VAL A 59 15.23 46.36 -0.04
C VAL A 59 16.35 46.25 -1.07
N ALA A 60 16.39 45.17 -1.85
CA ALA A 60 17.38 44.99 -2.91
C ALA A 60 17.29 46.07 -4.00
N MET A 61 16.07 46.49 -4.39
CA MET A 61 15.88 47.58 -5.34
C MET A 61 16.37 48.91 -4.77
N GLY A 62 16.10 49.17 -3.49
CA GLY A 62 16.63 50.35 -2.80
C GLY A 62 18.15 50.37 -2.83
N VAL A 63 18.80 49.26 -2.47
CA VAL A 63 20.27 49.11 -2.52
C VAL A 63 20.80 49.37 -3.93
N VAL A 64 20.17 48.84 -4.97
CA VAL A 64 20.54 49.09 -6.37
C VAL A 64 20.46 50.59 -6.69
N ILE A 65 19.33 51.23 -6.42
CA ILE A 65 19.12 52.66 -6.70
C ILE A 65 20.16 53.51 -5.95
N PHE A 66 20.32 53.31 -4.65
CA PHE A 66 21.30 54.07 -3.86
C PHE A 66 22.74 53.82 -4.33
N SER A 67 23.09 52.59 -4.70
CA SER A 67 24.43 52.29 -5.20
C SER A 67 24.73 52.99 -6.53
N VAL A 68 23.76 53.07 -7.44
CA VAL A 68 23.90 53.80 -8.69
C VAL A 68 24.04 55.29 -8.42
N LEU A 69 23.23 55.86 -7.53
CA LEU A 69 23.30 57.28 -7.17
C LEU A 69 24.66 57.63 -6.56
N ILE A 70 25.14 56.83 -5.60
CA ILE A 70 26.45 57.04 -4.98
C ILE A 70 27.55 57.02 -6.05
N ILE A 71 27.57 56.03 -6.94
CA ILE A 71 28.65 55.90 -7.92
C ILE A 71 28.55 56.94 -9.03
N SER A 72 27.35 57.43 -9.34
CA SER A 72 27.14 58.45 -10.37
C SER A 72 27.47 59.86 -9.89
N TYR A 73 27.27 60.16 -8.60
CA TYR A 73 27.43 61.52 -8.04
C TYR A 73 28.66 61.69 -7.14
N THR A 74 29.36 60.61 -6.80
CA THR A 74 30.62 60.68 -6.05
C THR A 74 31.78 60.20 -6.90
N GLU A 75 32.99 60.64 -6.58
CA GLU A 75 34.22 60.16 -7.23
C GLU A 75 34.54 58.68 -6.92
N MET A 76 33.63 57.94 -6.27
CA MET A 76 33.86 56.54 -5.91
C MET A 76 34.14 55.63 -7.10
N GLY A 77 33.70 55.98 -8.31
CA GLY A 77 34.08 55.26 -9.53
C GLY A 77 35.60 55.16 -9.74
N SER A 78 36.38 56.09 -9.20
CA SER A 78 37.86 56.09 -9.28
C SER A 78 38.55 55.13 -8.31
N PHE A 79 37.85 54.63 -7.28
CA PHE A 79 38.42 53.70 -6.28
C PHE A 79 38.42 52.24 -6.74
N GLY A 80 38.40 51.97 -8.06
CA GLY A 80 38.50 50.62 -8.62
C GLY A 80 37.21 49.79 -8.61
N PHE A 81 36.05 50.44 -8.52
CA PHE A 81 34.75 49.75 -8.65
C PHE A 81 34.49 49.34 -10.09
N LYS A 82 34.29 48.04 -10.33
CA LYS A 82 33.83 47.54 -11.63
C LYS A 82 32.32 47.76 -11.76
N ILE A 83 31.91 48.49 -12.80
CA ILE A 83 30.50 48.77 -13.14
C ILE A 83 30.00 47.83 -14.25
N VAL A 84 28.68 47.80 -14.45
CA VAL A 84 28.03 46.98 -15.50
C VAL A 84 28.33 47.51 -16.91
N GLY A 85 28.33 48.83 -17.11
CA GLY A 85 28.61 49.46 -18.41
C GLY A 85 27.41 49.46 -19.36
N GLU A 86 27.67 49.55 -20.66
CA GLU A 86 26.61 49.66 -21.66
C GLU A 86 25.77 48.38 -21.76
N ILE A 87 24.45 48.56 -21.66
CA ILE A 87 23.47 47.48 -21.87
C ILE A 87 22.75 47.79 -23.20
N PRO A 88 22.65 46.83 -24.13
CA PRO A 88 21.92 47.01 -25.39
C PRO A 88 20.51 47.54 -25.15
N LYS A 89 20.14 48.60 -25.88
CA LYS A 89 18.81 49.22 -25.84
C LYS A 89 17.87 48.54 -26.82
N GLY A 90 16.60 48.45 -26.44
CA GLY A 90 15.55 47.92 -27.30
C GLY A 90 15.24 46.44 -27.04
N LEU A 91 14.20 45.95 -27.72
CA LEU A 91 13.79 44.55 -27.65
C LEU A 91 14.64 43.70 -28.61
N PRO A 92 14.89 42.42 -28.29
CA PRO A 92 15.61 41.54 -29.20
C PRO A 92 14.84 41.39 -30.51
N GLU A 93 15.56 41.47 -31.62
CA GLU A 93 15.00 41.26 -32.96
C GLU A 93 14.75 39.77 -33.22
N LEU A 94 13.78 39.47 -34.09
CA LEU A 94 13.51 38.10 -34.51
C LEU A 94 14.58 37.66 -35.51
N HIS A 95 15.34 36.64 -35.13
CA HIS A 95 16.45 36.07 -35.87
C HIS A 95 16.32 34.54 -35.88
N PRO A 96 15.81 33.93 -36.97
CA PRO A 96 15.68 32.48 -37.04
C PRO A 96 17.07 31.81 -37.02
N PRO A 97 17.21 30.63 -36.38
CA PRO A 97 18.52 29.96 -36.27
C PRO A 97 19.01 29.49 -37.65
N SER A 98 20.24 29.85 -38.01
CA SER A 98 20.93 29.32 -39.18
C SER A 98 21.63 28.01 -38.81
N ILE A 99 21.15 26.87 -39.32
CA ILE A 99 21.73 25.55 -39.04
C ILE A 99 22.61 25.13 -40.23
N SER A 100 23.91 24.97 -40.00
CA SER A 100 24.80 24.31 -40.95
C SER A 100 24.89 22.81 -40.63
N PHE A 101 24.86 21.96 -41.67
CA PHE A 101 25.05 20.51 -41.51
C PHE A 101 26.41 20.14 -40.93
N THR A 102 27.42 21.01 -41.06
CA THR A 102 28.76 20.82 -40.47
C THR A 102 28.75 20.91 -38.94
N ASP A 103 27.79 21.66 -38.37
CA ASP A 103 27.79 21.98 -36.94
C ASP A 103 26.99 20.96 -36.13
N ILE A 104 26.15 20.16 -36.80
CA ILE A 104 25.27 19.15 -36.18
C ILE A 104 26.05 18.19 -35.26
N GLY A 105 27.25 17.77 -35.68
CA GLY A 105 28.09 16.84 -34.91
C GLY A 105 28.47 17.36 -33.51
N ASN A 106 28.68 18.67 -33.38
CA ASN A 106 29.02 19.31 -32.09
C ASN A 106 27.77 19.85 -31.38
N LEU A 107 26.76 20.31 -32.13
CA LEU A 107 25.54 20.89 -31.59
C LEU A 107 24.65 19.86 -30.91
N ILE A 108 24.54 18.63 -31.43
CA ILE A 108 23.66 17.61 -30.82
C ILE A 108 24.12 17.25 -29.39
N PRO A 109 25.39 16.88 -29.14
CA PRO A 109 25.85 16.56 -27.78
C PRO A 109 25.70 17.76 -26.84
N LEU A 110 26.03 18.97 -27.29
CA LEU A 110 25.89 20.19 -26.50
C LEU A 110 24.42 20.50 -26.18
N ALA A 111 23.52 20.37 -27.15
CA ALA A 111 22.09 20.58 -26.96
C ALA A 111 21.50 19.55 -25.98
N PHE A 112 21.92 18.29 -26.07
CA PHE A 112 21.49 17.25 -25.13
C PHE A 112 22.00 17.51 -23.70
N ALA A 113 23.24 17.98 -23.57
CA ALA A 113 23.83 18.41 -22.29
C ALA A 113 23.07 19.59 -21.68
N CYS A 114 22.79 20.64 -22.47
CA CYS A 114 21.98 21.78 -22.04
C CYS A 114 20.57 21.34 -21.64
N PHE A 115 19.91 20.53 -22.46
CA PHE A 115 18.60 19.96 -22.19
C PHE A 115 18.54 19.26 -20.84
N LEU A 116 19.49 18.35 -20.58
CA LEU A 116 19.51 17.58 -19.34
C LEU A 116 19.70 18.49 -18.14
N LEU A 117 20.64 19.43 -18.22
CA LEU A 117 20.91 20.41 -17.16
C LEU A 117 19.67 21.26 -16.85
N MET A 118 19.03 21.82 -17.88
CA MET A 118 17.87 22.70 -17.74
C MET A 118 16.66 21.94 -17.19
N TYR A 119 16.44 20.71 -17.64
CA TYR A 119 15.33 19.89 -17.16
C TYR A 119 15.48 19.55 -15.67
N ILE A 120 16.68 19.14 -15.26
CA ILE A 120 16.99 18.82 -13.86
C ILE A 120 16.80 20.05 -12.97
N GLU A 121 17.31 21.21 -13.38
CA GLU A 121 17.16 22.45 -12.62
C GLU A 121 15.69 22.88 -12.51
N SER A 122 14.96 22.86 -13.63
CA SER A 122 13.55 23.27 -13.67
C SER A 122 12.67 22.36 -12.81
N VAL A 123 12.79 21.03 -12.98
CA VAL A 123 12.00 20.07 -12.19
C VAL A 123 12.39 20.09 -10.73
N SER A 124 13.66 20.28 -10.40
CA SER A 124 14.11 20.41 -9.01
C SER A 124 13.50 21.65 -8.34
N ALA A 125 13.51 22.80 -9.02
CA ALA A 125 12.89 24.01 -8.52
C ALA A 125 11.38 23.85 -8.36
N ALA A 126 10.71 23.29 -9.37
CA ALA A 126 9.27 23.04 -9.35
C ALA A 126 8.86 22.09 -8.20
N LYS A 127 9.60 20.98 -7.99
CA LYS A 127 9.35 20.05 -6.87
C LYS A 127 9.53 20.72 -5.51
N THR A 128 10.52 21.60 -5.37
CA THR A 128 10.76 22.31 -4.11
C THR A 128 9.57 23.24 -3.80
N MET A 129 9.08 23.99 -4.78
CA MET A 129 7.91 24.86 -4.61
C MET A 129 6.62 24.06 -4.35
N ALA A 130 6.45 22.93 -5.05
CA ALA A 130 5.35 21.98 -4.88
C ALA A 130 5.30 21.41 -3.45
N GLN A 131 6.45 21.06 -2.89
CA GLN A 131 6.56 20.60 -1.50
C GLN A 131 6.24 21.69 -0.48
N ILE A 132 6.63 22.95 -0.75
CA ILE A 132 6.35 24.08 0.14
C ILE A 132 4.86 24.42 0.19
N HIS A 133 4.17 24.32 -0.95
CA HIS A 133 2.77 24.75 -1.10
C HIS A 133 1.75 23.60 -1.25
N ASP A 134 2.20 22.35 -1.07
CA ASP A 134 1.36 21.14 -1.10
C ASP A 134 0.51 21.00 -2.38
N TYR A 135 1.17 21.04 -3.53
CA TYR A 135 0.55 20.77 -4.84
C TYR A 135 1.36 19.76 -5.64
N ASP A 136 0.74 19.11 -6.63
CA ASP A 136 1.41 18.15 -7.51
C ASP A 136 1.94 18.80 -8.78
N ILE A 137 3.02 18.23 -9.34
CA ILE A 137 3.58 18.64 -10.63
C ILE A 137 3.46 17.51 -11.67
N ASP A 138 3.12 17.84 -12.91
CA ASP A 138 3.27 16.92 -14.04
C ASP A 138 4.61 17.16 -14.73
N ALA A 139 5.57 16.26 -14.50
CA ALA A 139 6.91 16.34 -15.07
C ALA A 139 6.94 16.33 -16.61
N ARG A 140 5.91 15.77 -17.27
CA ARG A 140 5.76 15.80 -18.73
C ARG A 140 5.34 17.17 -19.22
N GLN A 141 4.46 17.84 -18.47
CA GLN A 141 4.02 19.20 -18.79
C GLN A 141 5.16 20.21 -18.61
N GLU A 142 5.97 20.06 -17.56
CA GLU A 142 7.18 20.87 -17.35
C GLU A 142 8.18 20.71 -18.50
N LEU A 143 8.39 19.46 -18.96
CA LEU A 143 9.25 19.16 -20.09
C LEU A 143 8.76 19.83 -21.38
N LEU A 144 7.44 19.76 -21.64
CA LEU A 144 6.82 20.40 -22.80
C LEU A 144 6.96 21.93 -22.74
N ALA A 145 6.67 22.53 -21.59
CA ALA A 145 6.78 23.98 -21.39
C ALA A 145 8.22 24.47 -21.57
N LEU A 146 9.21 23.74 -21.04
CA LEU A 146 10.62 24.03 -21.22
C LEU A 146 11.02 23.95 -22.69
N GLY A 147 10.55 22.94 -23.43
CA GLY A 147 10.81 22.77 -24.85
C GLY A 147 10.25 23.92 -25.70
N ILE A 148 8.98 24.27 -25.50
CA ILE A 148 8.32 25.39 -26.21
C ILE A 148 9.01 26.72 -25.89
N SER A 149 9.36 26.95 -24.61
CA SER A 149 10.02 28.19 -24.20
C SER A 149 11.39 28.35 -24.85
N ASN A 150 12.19 27.28 -24.91
CA ASN A 150 13.51 27.32 -25.54
C ASN A 150 13.45 27.37 -27.07
N MET A 151 12.42 26.77 -27.68
CA MET A 151 12.14 26.96 -29.09
C MET A 151 11.84 28.43 -29.39
N ALA A 152 11.00 29.09 -28.59
CA ALA A 152 10.72 30.52 -28.75
C ALA A 152 12.00 31.37 -28.57
N ILE A 153 12.81 31.10 -27.54
CA ILE A 153 14.06 31.81 -27.27
C ILE A 153 15.08 31.68 -28.42
N SER A 154 15.11 30.52 -29.09
CA SER A 154 16.00 30.31 -30.24
C SER A 154 15.72 31.28 -31.39
N MET A 155 14.49 31.80 -31.51
CA MET A 155 14.12 32.79 -32.53
C MET A 155 14.59 34.22 -32.19
N PHE A 156 15.12 34.45 -30.99
CA PHE A 156 15.59 35.75 -30.52
C PHE A 156 17.07 35.72 -30.10
N GLN A 157 17.83 34.73 -30.59
CA GLN A 157 19.26 34.52 -30.27
C GLN A 157 19.56 34.43 -28.76
N GLY A 158 18.59 33.98 -27.96
CA GLY A 158 18.79 33.85 -26.53
C GLY A 158 19.53 32.57 -26.14
N TYR A 159 20.15 32.61 -24.96
CA TYR A 159 20.75 31.41 -24.36
C TYR A 159 19.65 30.45 -23.89
N PRO A 160 19.93 29.13 -23.84
CA PRO A 160 19.01 28.18 -23.26
C PRO A 160 18.63 28.57 -21.82
N THR A 161 17.34 28.53 -21.50
CA THR A 161 16.78 28.94 -20.20
C THR A 161 16.12 27.79 -19.45
N SER A 162 16.22 27.81 -18.13
CA SER A 162 15.61 26.86 -17.20
C SER A 162 14.78 27.59 -16.13
N GLY A 163 14.02 26.82 -15.34
CA GLY A 163 13.44 27.34 -14.10
C GLY A 163 14.52 27.54 -13.04
N GLY A 164 14.57 28.72 -12.40
CA GLY A 164 15.58 29.06 -11.40
C GLY A 164 15.04 29.09 -9.97
N LEU A 165 15.59 28.28 -9.07
CA LEU A 165 15.18 28.19 -7.67
C LEU A 165 15.24 29.55 -6.95
N SER A 166 16.29 30.34 -7.19
CA SER A 166 16.45 31.65 -6.55
C SER A 166 15.41 32.68 -7.01
N GLN A 167 15.04 32.69 -8.29
CA GLN A 167 14.03 33.63 -8.82
C GLN A 167 12.63 33.23 -8.37
N SER A 168 12.32 31.92 -8.39
CA SER A 168 11.07 31.38 -7.87
C SER A 168 10.91 31.67 -6.38
N ALA A 169 11.96 31.50 -5.57
CA ALA A 169 11.94 31.84 -4.15
C ALA A 169 11.67 33.33 -3.88
N VAL A 170 12.26 34.24 -4.67
CA VAL A 170 11.98 35.69 -4.53
C VAL A 170 10.55 36.02 -4.95
N ASN A 171 10.05 35.39 -6.02
CA ASN A 171 8.68 35.57 -6.50
C ASN A 171 7.66 35.06 -5.46
N GLU A 172 7.93 33.91 -4.85
CA GLU A 172 7.16 33.31 -3.76
C GLU A 172 7.16 34.19 -2.51
N GLN A 173 8.34 34.64 -2.05
CA GLN A 173 8.46 35.56 -0.90
C GLN A 173 7.74 36.91 -1.13
N SER A 174 7.58 37.30 -2.39
CA SER A 174 6.82 38.50 -2.78
C SER A 174 5.30 38.27 -2.80
N GLY A 175 4.83 37.05 -2.50
CA GLY A 175 3.42 36.68 -2.41
C GLY A 175 2.79 36.29 -3.75
N ALA A 176 3.58 35.95 -4.77
CA ALA A 176 3.05 35.54 -6.07
C ALA A 176 2.30 34.21 -5.96
N LYS A 177 1.06 34.17 -6.46
CA LYS A 177 0.20 32.98 -6.44
C LYS A 177 -0.09 32.40 -7.82
N THR A 178 0.15 33.17 -8.89
CA THR A 178 -0.16 32.79 -10.27
C THR A 178 0.96 33.20 -11.21
N SER A 179 1.03 32.54 -12.38
CA SER A 179 2.00 32.86 -13.44
C SER A 179 1.84 34.26 -14.02
N MET A 180 0.77 35.00 -13.68
CA MET A 180 0.62 36.42 -14.05
C MET A 180 1.77 37.28 -13.51
N SER A 181 2.37 36.90 -12.37
CA SER A 181 3.56 37.58 -11.85
C SER A 181 4.70 37.59 -12.87
N LEU A 182 4.91 36.47 -13.58
CA LEU A 182 5.97 36.35 -14.58
C LEU A 182 5.66 37.17 -15.84
N ILE A 183 4.39 37.31 -16.22
CA ILE A 183 3.97 38.17 -17.34
C ILE A 183 4.23 39.64 -16.99
N ILE A 184 3.85 40.07 -15.79
CA ILE A 184 4.10 41.43 -15.30
C ILE A 184 5.61 41.70 -15.22
N ALA A 185 6.39 40.76 -14.68
CA ALA A 185 7.85 40.85 -14.61
C ALA A 185 8.48 40.97 -16.00
N SER A 186 8.03 40.16 -16.98
CA SER A 186 8.50 40.24 -18.37
C SER A 186 8.19 41.59 -19.02
N GLY A 187 7.00 42.15 -18.76
CA GLY A 187 6.64 43.49 -19.22
C GLY A 187 7.50 44.59 -18.58
N PHE A 188 7.83 44.47 -17.30
CA PHE A 188 8.74 45.39 -16.63
C PHE A 188 10.17 45.28 -17.17
N ILE A 189 10.66 44.07 -17.47
CA ILE A 189 11.95 43.86 -18.13
C ILE A 189 11.96 44.54 -19.51
N ALA A 190 10.90 44.37 -20.31
CA ALA A 190 10.76 45.03 -21.61
C ALA A 190 10.82 46.57 -21.46
N LEU A 191 10.10 47.13 -20.48
CA LEU A 191 10.15 48.56 -20.17
C LEU A 191 11.58 49.00 -19.79
N CYS A 192 12.28 48.23 -18.96
CA CYS A 192 13.65 48.51 -18.56
C CYS A 192 14.61 48.53 -19.76
N LEU A 193 14.49 47.57 -20.68
CA LEU A 193 15.31 47.50 -21.89
C LEU A 193 15.06 48.66 -22.86
N MET A 194 13.82 49.16 -22.90
CA MET A 194 13.47 50.29 -23.77
C MET A 194 13.88 51.65 -23.20
N PHE A 195 13.73 51.86 -21.88
CA PHE A 195 13.85 53.21 -21.30
C PHE A 195 14.84 53.34 -20.15
N LEU A 196 15.16 52.28 -19.40
CA LEU A 196 15.91 52.37 -18.14
C LEU A 196 17.35 51.82 -18.21
N THR A 197 17.82 51.27 -19.33
CA THR A 197 19.18 50.73 -19.45
C THR A 197 20.28 51.73 -19.10
N GLY A 198 20.10 53.01 -19.45
CA GLY A 198 21.05 54.07 -19.12
C GLY A 198 21.19 54.30 -17.61
N LEU A 199 20.12 54.08 -16.83
CA LEU A 199 20.15 54.20 -15.36
C LEU A 199 20.97 53.08 -14.70
N LEU A 200 21.18 51.96 -15.40
CA LEU A 200 21.92 50.80 -14.88
C LEU A 200 23.41 50.82 -15.25
N TYR A 201 23.86 51.76 -16.07
CA TYR A 201 25.25 51.85 -16.56
C TYR A 201 26.27 51.86 -15.41
N ASN A 202 26.02 52.71 -14.40
CA ASN A 202 26.89 52.90 -13.23
C ASN A 202 26.65 51.87 -12.10
N LEU A 203 25.86 50.81 -12.33
CA LEU A 203 25.60 49.81 -11.30
C LEU A 203 26.88 49.04 -10.95
N PRO A 204 27.32 49.01 -9.68
CA PRO A 204 28.50 48.25 -9.31
C PRO A 204 28.25 46.75 -9.35
N THR A 205 29.15 46.02 -10.00
CA THR A 205 29.10 44.56 -10.08
C THR A 205 29.20 43.87 -8.70
N VAL A 206 29.79 44.55 -7.70
CA VAL A 206 29.84 44.09 -6.31
C VAL A 206 28.44 44.02 -5.67
N VAL A 207 27.54 44.94 -6.01
CA VAL A 207 26.15 44.92 -5.49
C VAL A 207 25.42 43.68 -6.01
N LEU A 208 25.55 43.41 -7.32
CA LEU A 208 24.99 42.21 -7.94
C LEU A 208 25.57 40.93 -7.30
N ALA A 209 26.87 40.90 -7.04
CA ALA A 209 27.53 39.77 -6.39
C ALA A 209 26.96 39.50 -4.98
N VAL A 210 26.79 40.54 -4.16
CA VAL A 210 26.25 40.42 -2.81
C VAL A 210 24.78 39.99 -2.83
N ILE A 211 23.96 40.54 -3.74
CA ILE A 211 22.56 40.11 -3.91
C ILE A 211 22.47 38.61 -4.19
N VAL A 212 23.31 38.11 -5.12
CA VAL A 212 23.37 36.67 -5.45
C VAL A 212 23.82 35.83 -4.25
N LEU A 213 24.80 36.29 -3.46
CA LEU A 213 25.27 35.57 -2.27
C LEU A 213 24.18 35.48 -1.18
N VAL A 214 23.42 36.56 -0.96
CA VAL A 214 22.29 36.57 -0.02
C VAL A 214 21.20 35.61 -0.48
N ALA A 215 20.88 35.57 -1.77
CA ALA A 215 19.87 34.67 -2.33
C ALA A 215 20.24 33.18 -2.17
N ILE A 216 21.51 32.82 -2.32
CA ILE A 216 21.97 31.42 -2.25
C ILE A 216 22.01 30.91 -0.79
N LYS A 217 22.13 31.79 0.21
CA LYS A 217 22.22 31.40 1.63
C LYS A 217 21.10 30.47 2.09
N GLY A 218 19.87 30.68 1.60
CA GLY A 218 18.70 29.89 1.96
C GLY A 218 18.65 28.49 1.33
N LEU A 219 19.54 28.19 0.37
CA LEU A 219 19.49 26.94 -0.40
C LEU A 219 20.25 25.78 0.24
N VAL A 220 21.06 26.04 1.28
CA VAL A 220 21.90 25.02 1.93
C VAL A 220 21.20 24.47 3.17
N ASP A 221 20.66 23.26 3.08
CA ASP A 221 20.00 22.58 4.21
C ASP A 221 20.92 21.54 4.89
N ILE A 222 21.67 22.00 5.89
CA ILE A 222 22.55 21.14 6.70
C ILE A 222 21.75 20.23 7.64
N LYS A 223 20.53 20.64 8.05
CA LYS A 223 19.71 19.86 8.98
C LYS A 223 19.21 18.60 8.29
N GLU A 224 18.79 18.72 7.04
CA GLU A 224 18.33 17.59 6.24
C GLU A 224 19.44 16.56 6.01
N MET A 225 20.67 16.99 5.70
CA MET A 225 21.82 16.09 5.57
C MET A 225 22.10 15.30 6.85
N LYS A 226 21.93 15.91 8.04
CA LYS A 226 22.07 15.22 9.33
C LYS A 226 20.93 14.23 9.58
N ARG A 227 19.69 14.60 9.20
CA ARG A 227 18.52 13.74 9.32
C ARG A 227 18.68 12.48 8.46
N LEU A 228 19.12 12.63 7.21
CA LEU A 228 19.38 11.50 6.31
C LEU A 228 20.39 10.52 6.91
N LEU A 229 21.47 11.01 7.53
CA LEU A 229 22.47 10.16 8.18
C LEU A 229 21.88 9.32 9.32
N GLN A 230 20.89 9.86 10.05
CA GLN A 230 20.22 9.16 11.16
C GLN A 230 19.16 8.16 10.67
N VAL A 231 18.44 8.50 9.60
CA VAL A 231 17.33 7.68 9.08
C VAL A 231 17.83 6.55 8.19
N ASN A 232 18.64 6.85 7.18
CA ASN A 232 19.11 5.87 6.21
C ASN A 232 20.48 6.26 5.66
N ARG A 233 21.50 5.45 6.01
CA ARG A 233 22.87 5.66 5.55
C ARG A 233 23.02 5.61 4.03
N PHE A 234 22.17 4.84 3.33
CA PHE A 234 22.22 4.75 1.87
C PHE A 234 21.86 6.09 1.21
N ASP A 235 20.79 6.73 1.68
CA ASP A 235 20.36 8.03 1.15
C ASP A 235 21.43 9.10 1.41
N PHE A 236 22.02 9.09 2.61
CA PHE A 236 23.15 9.97 2.93
C PHE A 236 24.36 9.78 2.00
N ILE A 237 24.73 8.53 1.70
CA ILE A 237 25.83 8.20 0.77
C ILE A 237 25.54 8.71 -0.65
N ILE A 238 24.30 8.56 -1.12
CA ILE A 238 23.89 9.09 -2.43
C ILE A 238 23.98 10.62 -2.45
N SER A 239 23.48 11.29 -1.42
CA SER A 239 23.53 12.76 -1.32
C SER A 239 24.95 13.31 -1.24
N ILE A 240 25.84 12.70 -0.44
CA ILE A 240 27.25 13.11 -0.36
C ILE A 240 28.00 12.83 -1.66
N THR A 241 27.75 11.68 -2.29
CA THR A 241 28.31 11.38 -3.61
C THR A 241 27.89 12.41 -4.63
N ALA A 242 26.62 12.84 -4.63
CA ALA A 242 26.13 13.92 -5.50
C ALA A 242 26.84 15.25 -5.24
N LEU A 243 26.95 15.64 -3.96
CA LEU A 243 27.63 16.88 -3.56
C LEU A 243 29.10 16.89 -4.02
N ILE A 244 29.84 15.83 -3.73
CA ILE A 244 31.27 15.71 -4.09
C ILE A 244 31.42 15.69 -5.62
N SER A 245 30.60 14.92 -6.32
CA SER A 245 30.69 14.80 -7.78
C SER A 245 30.44 16.15 -8.46
N VAL A 246 29.46 16.92 -8.00
CA VAL A 246 29.20 18.28 -8.53
C VAL A 246 30.34 19.24 -8.23
N ILE A 247 30.95 19.14 -7.05
CA ILE A 247 32.10 19.99 -6.67
C ILE A 247 33.33 19.72 -7.54
N VAL A 248 33.59 18.44 -7.85
CA VAL A 248 34.81 18.01 -8.57
C VAL A 248 34.64 18.11 -10.08
N PHE A 249 33.53 17.61 -10.63
CA PHE A 249 33.35 17.45 -12.08
C PHE A 249 32.47 18.52 -12.71
N GLY A 250 31.76 19.33 -11.92
CA GLY A 250 30.77 20.28 -12.42
C GLY A 250 29.34 19.75 -12.32
N ILE A 251 28.36 20.61 -12.64
CA ILE A 251 26.94 20.32 -12.36
C ILE A 251 26.43 19.14 -13.20
N LEU A 252 26.67 19.15 -14.51
CA LEU A 252 26.13 18.15 -15.42
C LEU A 252 26.74 16.76 -15.16
N GLU A 253 28.07 16.67 -15.22
CA GLU A 253 28.83 15.44 -14.99
C GLU A 253 28.60 14.93 -13.57
N GLY A 254 28.58 15.83 -12.58
CA GLY A 254 28.37 15.49 -11.19
C GLY A 254 27.01 14.85 -10.92
N VAL A 255 25.95 15.40 -11.51
CA VAL A 255 24.59 14.84 -11.37
C VAL A 255 24.48 13.49 -12.11
N LEU A 256 25.08 13.36 -13.30
CA LEU A 256 25.10 12.09 -14.03
C LEU A 256 25.82 10.99 -13.26
N ILE A 257 26.99 11.28 -12.70
CA ILE A 257 27.74 10.34 -11.85
C ILE A 257 26.90 9.92 -10.65
N ALA A 258 26.26 10.88 -9.98
CA ALA A 258 25.41 10.59 -8.82
C ALA A 258 24.20 9.72 -9.17
N ALA A 259 23.54 10.00 -10.29
CA ALA A 259 22.40 9.23 -10.77
C ALA A 259 22.79 7.80 -11.14
N LEU A 260 23.91 7.63 -11.86
CA LEU A 260 24.45 6.31 -12.21
C LEU A 260 24.87 5.54 -10.96
N PHE A 261 25.54 6.19 -10.01
CA PHE A 261 25.94 5.58 -8.76
C PHE A 261 24.72 5.15 -7.92
N SER A 262 23.68 5.99 -7.84
CA SER A 262 22.40 5.68 -7.21
C SER A 262 21.76 4.44 -7.86
N LEU A 263 21.71 4.40 -9.19
CA LEU A 263 21.18 3.24 -9.93
C LEU A 263 21.96 1.95 -9.61
N VAL A 264 23.30 2.02 -9.61
CA VAL A 264 24.17 0.88 -9.25
C VAL A 264 23.90 0.41 -7.82
N LEU A 265 23.74 1.33 -6.85
CA LEU A 265 23.43 0.97 -5.47
C LEU A 265 22.06 0.32 -5.34
N ILE A 266 21.04 0.83 -6.04
CA ILE A 266 19.71 0.22 -6.10
C ILE A 266 19.79 -1.20 -6.67
N ILE A 267 20.47 -1.37 -7.82
CA ILE A 267 20.67 -2.69 -8.44
C ILE A 267 21.38 -3.63 -7.47
N ARG A 268 22.45 -3.18 -6.80
CA ARG A 268 23.17 -3.97 -5.80
C ARG A 268 22.27 -4.41 -4.64
N ASN A 269 21.40 -3.52 -4.16
CA ASN A 269 20.48 -3.82 -3.06
C ASN A 269 19.43 -4.85 -3.47
N VAL A 270 18.82 -4.69 -4.66
CA VAL A 270 17.81 -5.64 -5.16
C VAL A 270 18.44 -6.98 -5.57
N SER A 271 19.71 -6.98 -5.99
CA SER A 271 20.46 -8.19 -6.35
C SER A 271 20.85 -9.06 -5.17
N ASN A 272 20.95 -8.50 -3.96
CA ASN A 272 21.34 -9.22 -2.74
C ASN A 272 20.22 -9.15 -1.67
N PRO A 273 19.03 -9.70 -1.96
CA PRO A 273 17.90 -9.59 -1.05
C PRO A 273 18.14 -10.34 0.25
N HIS A 274 17.41 -9.95 1.30
CA HIS A 274 17.41 -10.73 2.54
C HIS A 274 16.71 -12.08 2.30
N VAL A 275 17.39 -13.16 2.69
CA VAL A 275 16.87 -14.52 2.64
C VAL A 275 16.77 -14.95 4.09
N ALA A 276 15.55 -14.92 4.62
CA ALA A 276 15.24 -15.25 6.00
C ALA A 276 15.11 -16.77 6.12
N PHE A 277 15.80 -17.36 7.10
CA PHE A 277 15.59 -18.75 7.48
C PHE A 277 14.64 -18.76 8.67
N LEU A 278 13.57 -19.54 8.56
CA LEU A 278 12.43 -19.42 9.46
C LEU A 278 12.43 -20.49 10.54
N GLY A 279 11.97 -20.12 11.73
CA GLY A 279 11.60 -21.02 12.82
C GLY A 279 10.17 -20.74 13.27
N ARG A 280 9.55 -21.72 13.96
CA ARG A 280 8.19 -21.59 14.50
C ARG A 280 8.22 -20.76 15.78
N ILE A 281 7.30 -19.80 15.89
CA ILE A 281 7.12 -19.04 17.13
C ILE A 281 6.48 -19.99 18.17
N PRO A 282 7.09 -20.18 19.35
CA PRO A 282 6.61 -21.14 20.35
C PRO A 282 5.11 -21.01 20.66
N GLY A 283 4.39 -22.13 20.68
CA GLY A 283 2.96 -22.16 20.99
C GLY A 283 2.04 -21.59 19.91
N THR A 284 2.53 -21.35 18.70
CA THR A 284 1.72 -20.82 17.58
C THR A 284 2.00 -21.53 16.26
N ASN A 285 1.13 -21.30 15.28
CA ASN A 285 1.27 -21.79 13.89
C ASN A 285 1.97 -20.76 12.98
N ARG A 286 2.76 -19.84 13.55
CA ARG A 286 3.43 -18.76 12.81
C ARG A 286 4.94 -18.97 12.76
N TYR A 287 5.56 -18.47 11.70
CA TYR A 287 6.99 -18.62 11.44
C TYR A 287 7.65 -17.26 11.24
N SER A 288 8.83 -17.06 11.82
CA SER A 288 9.58 -15.81 11.66
C SER A 288 11.10 -16.03 11.57
N ASP A 289 11.81 -14.97 11.21
CA ASP A 289 13.25 -15.01 10.90
C ASP A 289 14.10 -15.29 12.14
N LEU A 290 14.83 -16.40 12.12
CA LEU A 290 15.74 -16.84 13.19
C LEU A 290 16.87 -15.85 13.46
N SER A 291 17.31 -15.09 12.44
CA SER A 291 18.39 -14.10 12.62
C SER A 291 17.98 -12.92 13.49
N ARG A 292 16.67 -12.61 13.52
CA ARG A 292 16.09 -11.53 14.34
C ARG A 292 15.48 -12.06 15.64
N HIS A 293 14.97 -13.28 15.63
CA HIS A 293 14.31 -13.95 16.75
C HIS A 293 14.93 -15.34 16.99
N PRO A 294 16.06 -15.40 17.73
CA PRO A 294 16.75 -16.66 18.01
C PRO A 294 15.97 -17.63 18.91
N ASP A 295 14.90 -17.16 19.55
CA ASP A 295 13.98 -17.90 20.41
C ASP A 295 12.97 -18.78 19.62
N ASN A 296 12.89 -18.62 18.30
CA ASN A 296 12.04 -19.46 17.46
C ASN A 296 12.51 -20.93 17.44
N GLU A 297 11.55 -21.84 17.46
CA GLU A 297 11.77 -23.28 17.42
C GLU A 297 12.17 -23.73 16.01
N LEU A 298 13.31 -24.43 15.92
CA LEU A 298 13.69 -25.16 14.71
C LEU A 298 12.90 -26.46 14.62
N ILE A 299 12.37 -26.76 13.44
CA ILE A 299 11.69 -28.04 13.20
C ILE A 299 12.74 -29.08 12.76
N PRO A 300 12.92 -30.18 13.51
CA PRO A 300 13.94 -31.17 13.21
C PRO A 300 13.80 -31.74 11.79
N GLY A 301 14.90 -31.70 11.04
CA GLY A 301 14.96 -32.24 9.68
C GLY A 301 14.28 -31.39 8.61
N MET A 302 13.91 -30.14 8.92
CA MET A 302 13.31 -29.22 7.97
C MET A 302 14.09 -27.91 7.86
N LEU A 303 14.18 -27.38 6.63
CA LEU A 303 14.71 -26.05 6.34
C LEU A 303 13.62 -25.19 5.72
N LEU A 304 13.15 -24.21 6.49
CA LEU A 304 12.18 -23.23 6.03
C LEU A 304 12.90 -21.95 5.64
N PHE A 305 12.61 -21.39 4.48
CA PHE A 305 13.17 -20.10 4.09
C PHE A 305 12.20 -19.24 3.30
N ARG A 306 12.39 -17.93 3.40
CA ARG A 306 11.62 -16.90 2.72
C ARG A 306 12.55 -15.89 2.07
N VAL A 307 12.23 -15.49 0.85
CA VAL A 307 12.96 -14.42 0.14
C VAL A 307 12.14 -13.14 0.22
N GLU A 308 12.68 -12.13 0.90
CA GLU A 308 12.02 -10.84 1.10
C GLU A 308 12.26 -9.89 -0.09
N SER A 309 12.00 -10.38 -1.30
CA SER A 309 12.12 -9.65 -2.57
C SER A 309 11.43 -10.41 -3.71
N GLN A 310 11.28 -9.76 -4.87
CA GLN A 310 10.89 -10.42 -6.11
C GLN A 310 11.96 -11.41 -6.57
N LEU A 311 11.58 -12.50 -7.26
CA LEU A 311 12.54 -13.44 -7.83
C LEU A 311 12.76 -13.10 -9.31
N VAL A 312 13.93 -12.56 -9.63
CA VAL A 312 14.27 -12.06 -10.96
C VAL A 312 15.67 -12.48 -11.40
N TYR A 313 15.92 -12.46 -12.71
CA TYR A 313 17.14 -13.02 -13.31
C TYR A 313 18.45 -12.63 -12.63
N PHE A 314 18.58 -11.40 -12.13
CA PHE A 314 19.82 -10.89 -11.55
C PHE A 314 20.02 -11.27 -10.07
N ASN A 315 18.97 -11.61 -9.31
CA ASN A 315 19.10 -11.97 -7.89
C ASN A 315 19.01 -13.49 -7.61
N VAL A 316 18.50 -14.25 -8.58
CA VAL A 316 18.41 -15.72 -8.53
C VAL A 316 19.73 -16.41 -8.17
N PRO A 317 20.90 -16.06 -8.75
CA PRO A 317 22.17 -16.70 -8.40
C PRO A 317 22.56 -16.51 -6.93
N PHE A 318 22.32 -15.32 -6.38
CA PHE A 318 22.59 -15.02 -4.97
C PHE A 318 21.70 -15.85 -4.05
N ILE A 319 20.39 -15.89 -4.33
CA ILE A 319 19.41 -16.66 -3.56
C ILE A 319 19.77 -18.14 -3.57
N TYR A 320 20.04 -18.71 -4.75
CA TYR A 320 20.46 -20.10 -4.88
C TYR A 320 21.68 -20.41 -4.01
N ASN A 321 22.74 -19.63 -4.14
CA ASN A 321 23.98 -19.87 -3.40
C ASN A 321 23.77 -19.81 -1.88
N LYS A 322 22.95 -18.85 -1.40
CA LYS A 322 22.67 -18.68 0.02
C LYS A 322 21.83 -19.83 0.60
N VAL A 323 20.78 -20.25 -0.10
CA VAL A 323 19.95 -21.41 0.29
C VAL A 323 20.75 -22.70 0.20
N TRP A 324 21.50 -22.90 -0.90
CA TRP A 324 22.28 -24.10 -1.12
C TRP A 324 23.44 -24.25 -0.13
N ALA A 325 24.02 -23.14 0.34
CA ALA A 325 24.99 -23.15 1.44
C ALA A 325 24.36 -23.72 2.73
N LYS A 326 23.14 -23.30 3.10
CA LYS A 326 22.42 -23.83 4.27
C LYS A 326 22.05 -25.30 4.13
N VAL A 327 21.61 -25.73 2.95
CA VAL A 327 21.37 -27.16 2.66
C VAL A 327 22.65 -27.99 2.86
N LYS A 328 23.81 -27.47 2.45
CA LYS A 328 25.12 -28.13 2.64
C LYS A 328 25.61 -28.14 4.09
N GLU A 329 25.13 -27.25 4.95
CA GLU A 329 25.46 -27.24 6.37
C GLU A 329 24.71 -28.34 7.14
N GLN A 330 23.50 -28.71 6.72
CA GLN A 330 22.59 -29.65 7.43
C GLN A 330 22.64 -31.11 6.93
N LYS A 331 23.73 -31.51 6.26
CA LYS A 331 23.92 -32.71 5.40
C LYS A 331 23.29 -34.05 5.80
N SER A 332 23.11 -34.35 7.09
CA SER A 332 22.77 -35.71 7.56
C SER A 332 21.39 -35.83 8.23
N THR A 333 20.67 -34.74 8.45
CA THR A 333 19.36 -34.76 9.14
C THR A 333 18.24 -34.11 8.33
N LEU A 334 18.58 -33.36 7.27
CA LEU A 334 17.60 -32.63 6.46
C LEU A 334 16.81 -33.59 5.57
N LYS A 335 15.48 -33.60 5.73
CA LYS A 335 14.52 -34.39 4.96
C LYS A 335 13.66 -33.54 4.04
N MET A 336 13.39 -32.28 4.43
CA MET A 336 12.54 -31.39 3.65
C MET A 336 13.06 -29.94 3.63
N VAL A 337 12.85 -29.27 2.50
CA VAL A 337 13.00 -27.82 2.35
C VAL A 337 11.67 -27.22 1.91
N ILE A 338 11.19 -26.18 2.60
CA ILE A 338 9.97 -25.45 2.21
C ILE A 338 10.33 -24.00 1.90
N PHE A 339 9.93 -23.54 0.72
CA PHE A 339 10.11 -22.18 0.26
C PHE A 339 8.81 -21.37 0.41
N ASP A 340 8.80 -20.46 1.37
CA ASP A 340 7.74 -19.48 1.59
C ASP A 340 7.84 -18.33 0.57
N LEU A 341 6.83 -18.20 -0.30
CA LEU A 341 6.70 -17.19 -1.34
C LEU A 341 5.82 -15.99 -0.94
N SER A 342 5.38 -15.90 0.32
CA SER A 342 4.45 -14.84 0.81
C SER A 342 4.95 -13.42 0.54
N THR A 343 6.26 -13.20 0.66
CA THR A 343 6.94 -11.91 0.46
C THR A 343 7.67 -11.80 -0.89
N SER A 344 7.46 -12.77 -1.79
CA SER A 344 7.96 -12.75 -3.16
C SER A 344 6.82 -12.41 -4.13
N PRO A 345 6.46 -11.13 -4.32
CA PRO A 345 5.22 -10.77 -4.99
C PRO A 345 5.21 -11.13 -6.49
N ASN A 346 6.37 -11.16 -7.12
CA ASN A 346 6.56 -11.49 -8.53
C ASN A 346 7.71 -12.49 -8.70
N VAL A 347 7.56 -13.35 -9.71
CA VAL A 347 8.57 -14.32 -10.15
C VAL A 347 8.66 -14.21 -11.67
N ASP A 348 9.86 -13.96 -12.20
CA ASP A 348 10.10 -14.03 -13.65
C ASP A 348 10.46 -15.46 -14.09
N SER A 349 10.69 -15.67 -15.40
CA SER A 349 11.08 -17.00 -15.93
C SER A 349 12.36 -17.55 -15.25
N SER A 350 13.31 -16.68 -14.89
CA SER A 350 14.54 -17.10 -14.21
C SER A 350 14.28 -17.50 -12.76
N GLY A 351 13.40 -16.79 -12.06
CA GLY A 351 12.92 -17.13 -10.72
C GLY A 351 12.15 -18.45 -10.70
N ALA A 352 11.33 -18.72 -11.70
CA ALA A 352 10.65 -20.01 -11.84
C ALA A 352 11.69 -21.13 -12.05
N ARG A 353 12.67 -20.92 -12.95
CA ARG A 353 13.77 -21.88 -13.17
C ARG A 353 14.63 -22.09 -11.93
N LEU A 354 14.78 -21.10 -11.05
CA LEU A 354 15.42 -21.29 -9.74
C LEU A 354 14.67 -22.31 -8.89
N ILE A 355 13.34 -22.18 -8.80
CA ILE A 355 12.49 -23.10 -8.04
C ILE A 355 12.61 -24.52 -8.61
N LYS A 356 12.52 -24.67 -9.94
CA LYS A 356 12.75 -25.96 -10.62
C LYS A 356 14.15 -26.53 -10.34
N ARG A 357 15.17 -25.67 -10.37
CA ARG A 357 16.56 -26.08 -10.09
C ARG A 357 16.73 -26.50 -8.63
N LEU A 358 16.08 -25.84 -7.67
CA LEU A 358 16.12 -26.25 -6.27
C LEU A 358 15.46 -27.62 -6.10
N HIS A 359 14.25 -27.80 -6.65
CA HIS A 359 13.54 -29.07 -6.63
C HIS A 359 14.41 -30.23 -7.15
N LEU A 360 14.91 -30.15 -8.39
CA LEU A 360 15.70 -31.22 -9.00
C LEU A 360 16.99 -31.55 -8.23
N ASN A 361 17.67 -30.53 -7.69
CA ASN A 361 18.91 -30.75 -6.94
C ASN A 361 18.67 -31.32 -5.53
N LEU A 362 17.55 -30.98 -4.90
CA LEU A 362 17.14 -31.52 -3.61
C LEU A 362 16.63 -32.96 -3.76
N GLU A 363 15.85 -33.23 -4.80
CA GLU A 363 15.39 -34.58 -5.16
C GLU A 363 16.57 -35.53 -5.40
N ALA A 364 17.61 -35.07 -6.13
CA ALA A 364 18.85 -35.83 -6.33
C ALA A 364 19.60 -36.16 -5.03
N LYS A 365 19.27 -35.49 -3.91
CA LYS A 365 19.79 -35.76 -2.56
C LYS A 365 18.80 -36.53 -1.68
N GLY A 366 17.62 -36.88 -2.19
CA GLY A 366 16.55 -37.51 -1.41
C GLY A 366 15.89 -36.56 -0.41
N ILE A 367 15.93 -35.25 -0.66
CA ILE A 367 15.32 -34.21 0.17
C ILE A 367 14.07 -33.69 -0.56
N ASP A 368 12.91 -33.72 0.09
CA ASP A 368 11.67 -33.21 -0.51
C ASP A 368 11.69 -31.67 -0.56
N PHE A 369 11.07 -31.09 -1.59
CA PHE A 369 11.03 -29.65 -1.81
C PHE A 369 9.62 -29.17 -2.10
N ARG A 370 9.14 -28.23 -1.29
CA ARG A 370 7.79 -27.66 -1.38
C ARG A 370 7.81 -26.14 -1.43
N VAL A 371 6.72 -25.58 -1.95
CA VAL A 371 6.47 -24.14 -1.95
C VAL A 371 5.18 -23.84 -1.18
N ALA A 372 5.16 -22.73 -0.47
CA ALA A 372 3.99 -22.28 0.28
C ALA A 372 3.68 -20.80 -0.03
N GLU A 373 2.44 -20.37 0.24
CA GLU A 373 2.03 -18.95 0.21
C GLU A 373 2.26 -18.24 -1.14
N ALA A 374 2.27 -18.99 -2.25
CA ALA A 374 2.50 -18.44 -3.58
C ALA A 374 1.35 -17.52 -4.00
N ARG A 375 1.64 -16.26 -4.36
CA ARG A 375 0.61 -15.30 -4.85
C ARG A 375 0.07 -15.69 -6.23
N SER A 376 -1.07 -15.12 -6.63
CA SER A 376 -1.73 -15.42 -7.92
C SER A 376 -0.80 -15.32 -9.12
N GLY A 377 -0.15 -14.17 -9.32
CA GLY A 377 0.76 -13.98 -10.45
C GLY A 377 1.96 -14.94 -10.42
N VAL A 378 2.40 -15.35 -9.24
CA VAL A 378 3.47 -16.35 -9.09
C VAL A 378 2.99 -17.73 -9.51
N ARG A 379 1.80 -18.15 -9.07
CA ARG A 379 1.20 -19.44 -9.48
C ARG A 379 0.99 -19.51 -10.99
N ASP A 380 0.57 -18.42 -11.61
CA ASP A 380 0.38 -18.36 -13.07
C ASP A 380 1.70 -18.57 -13.81
N ILE A 381 2.80 -17.95 -13.35
CA ILE A 381 4.13 -18.15 -13.92
C ILE A 381 4.63 -19.58 -13.70
N LEU A 382 4.44 -20.16 -12.52
CA LEU A 382 4.82 -21.55 -12.24
C LEU A 382 4.09 -22.56 -13.14
N ARG A 383 2.83 -22.27 -13.49
CA ARG A 383 2.03 -23.04 -14.45
C ARG A 383 2.54 -22.89 -15.87
N LEU A 384 2.78 -21.66 -16.31
CA LEU A 384 3.29 -21.37 -17.65
C LEU A 384 4.67 -22.00 -17.90
N GLU A 385 5.53 -22.03 -16.88
CA GLU A 385 6.85 -22.67 -16.94
C GLU A 385 6.78 -24.19 -16.74
N ASN A 386 5.58 -24.77 -16.61
CA ASN A 386 5.34 -26.19 -16.36
C ASN A 386 6.15 -26.72 -15.17
N ILE A 387 6.09 -26.02 -14.03
CA ILE A 387 6.81 -26.42 -12.80
C ILE A 387 5.84 -26.93 -11.73
N GLU A 388 4.56 -26.52 -11.76
CA GLU A 388 3.56 -26.93 -10.76
C GLU A 388 3.51 -28.46 -10.57
N HIS A 389 3.55 -29.25 -11.65
CA HIS A 389 3.54 -30.72 -11.53
C HIS A 389 4.72 -31.31 -10.74
N LEU A 390 5.86 -30.60 -10.65
CA LEU A 390 7.02 -31.02 -9.86
C LEU A 390 6.83 -30.70 -8.37
N LEU A 391 6.06 -29.67 -8.06
CA LEU A 391 5.85 -29.18 -6.70
C LEU A 391 4.58 -29.76 -6.05
N GLY A 392 3.73 -30.41 -6.84
CA GLY A 392 2.34 -30.67 -6.49
C GLY A 392 1.42 -29.50 -6.87
N HIS A 393 0.11 -29.67 -6.76
CA HIS A 393 -0.83 -28.59 -7.04
C HIS A 393 -0.59 -27.43 -6.06
N VAL A 394 -0.17 -26.27 -6.56
CA VAL A 394 0.08 -25.08 -5.73
C VAL A 394 -1.19 -24.25 -5.67
N SER A 395 -1.92 -24.41 -4.58
CA SER A 395 -3.16 -23.73 -4.26
C SER A 395 -2.93 -22.37 -3.59
N ARG A 396 -4.01 -21.60 -3.51
CA ARG A 396 -4.07 -20.39 -2.68
C ARG A 396 -4.26 -20.69 -1.19
N HIS A 397 -4.56 -21.93 -0.83
CA HIS A 397 -4.77 -22.37 0.55
C HIS A 397 -3.54 -23.02 1.16
N ASP A 398 -2.46 -23.21 0.39
CA ASP A 398 -1.25 -23.88 0.88
C ASP A 398 -0.47 -22.91 1.77
N THR A 399 -0.78 -22.95 3.07
CA THR A 399 -0.08 -22.14 4.06
C THR A 399 1.26 -22.76 4.40
N LEU A 400 2.20 -21.94 4.87
CA LEU A 400 3.48 -22.47 5.35
C LEU A 400 3.30 -23.49 6.48
N HIS A 401 2.28 -23.30 7.33
CA HIS A 401 1.99 -24.23 8.41
C HIS A 401 1.49 -25.58 7.90
N ASP A 402 0.55 -25.58 6.96
CA ASP A 402 -0.02 -26.81 6.41
C ASP A 402 1.06 -27.65 5.73
N GLU A 403 1.96 -27.00 4.96
CA GLU A 403 3.09 -27.69 4.33
C GLU A 403 4.05 -28.29 5.37
N VAL A 404 4.24 -27.62 6.51
CA VAL A 404 5.04 -28.16 7.62
C VAL A 404 4.35 -29.37 8.26
N VAL A 405 3.06 -29.31 8.51
CA VAL A 405 2.30 -30.41 9.12
C VAL A 405 2.31 -31.64 8.20
N ILE A 406 2.03 -31.45 6.90
CA ILE A 406 2.09 -32.52 5.89
C ILE A 406 3.48 -33.16 5.87
N ALA A 407 4.54 -32.35 5.95
CA ALA A 407 5.92 -32.82 5.96
C ALA A 407 6.26 -33.71 7.15
N MET A 408 5.67 -33.44 8.30
CA MET A 408 5.88 -34.21 9.52
C MET A 408 5.16 -35.56 9.49
N GLY A 409 4.39 -35.85 8.43
CA GLY A 409 3.55 -37.05 8.34
C GLY A 409 2.32 -36.97 9.24
N GLU A 410 2.06 -35.79 9.80
CA GLU A 410 0.81 -35.45 10.44
C GLU A 410 -0.18 -35.10 9.33
N GLN A 411 -1.43 -35.60 9.41
CA GLN A 411 -2.43 -35.16 8.46
C GLN A 411 -2.64 -33.65 8.68
N PRO A 412 -2.52 -32.80 7.65
CA PRO A 412 -3.00 -31.43 7.78
C PRO A 412 -4.45 -31.51 8.25
N ASP A 413 -4.87 -30.58 9.12
CA ASP A 413 -6.21 -30.49 9.72
C ASP A 413 -7.29 -30.12 8.67
N ILE A 414 -7.32 -30.85 7.56
CA ILE A 414 -8.23 -30.70 6.44
C ILE A 414 -8.96 -32.04 6.29
N ILE A 415 -10.03 -32.13 7.09
CA ILE A 415 -11.21 -33.00 6.92
C ILE A 415 -11.00 -34.49 7.24
N LYS A 416 -10.90 -34.79 8.53
CA LYS A 416 -11.87 -35.72 9.14
C LYS A 416 -12.69 -34.90 10.12
N ALA A 417 -14.01 -35.11 10.16
CA ALA A 417 -14.80 -34.61 11.29
C ALA A 417 -14.04 -34.98 12.57
N PRO A 418 -13.80 -34.05 13.50
CA PRO A 418 -13.00 -34.35 14.67
C PRO A 418 -13.59 -35.61 15.31
N GLU A 419 -12.83 -36.71 15.29
CA GLU A 419 -13.12 -37.80 16.20
C GLU A 419 -13.06 -37.15 17.57
N LYS A 420 -14.20 -37.14 18.28
CA LYS A 420 -14.35 -36.47 19.57
C LYS A 420 -13.09 -36.79 20.39
N PRO A 421 -12.19 -35.81 20.62
CA PRO A 421 -10.94 -36.11 21.30
C PRO A 421 -11.30 -36.81 22.60
N LYS A 422 -10.57 -37.88 22.95
CA LYS A 422 -10.73 -38.57 24.23
C LYS A 422 -10.51 -37.56 25.34
N SER A 423 -11.61 -36.94 25.77
CA SER A 423 -11.76 -35.85 26.74
C SER A 423 -10.63 -34.81 26.72
N LEU A 424 -10.83 -33.69 26.04
CA LEU A 424 -10.08 -32.47 26.38
C LEU A 424 -10.24 -32.21 27.88
N LEU A 425 -9.14 -31.97 28.57
CA LEU A 425 -9.17 -31.66 29.99
C LEU A 425 -9.77 -30.25 30.16
N PRO A 426 -10.55 -29.98 31.23
CA PRO A 426 -11.09 -28.63 31.48
C PRO A 426 -10.06 -27.49 31.39
N PRO A 427 -8.79 -27.64 31.85
CA PRO A 427 -7.76 -26.62 31.66
C PRO A 427 -7.43 -26.30 30.19
N GLU A 428 -7.48 -27.28 29.28
CA GLU A 428 -7.23 -27.08 27.85
C GLU A 428 -8.36 -26.27 27.22
N ILE A 429 -9.60 -26.59 27.58
CA ILE A 429 -10.80 -25.86 27.15
C ILE A 429 -10.74 -24.40 27.65
N VAL A 430 -10.41 -24.20 28.92
CA VAL A 430 -10.25 -22.85 29.50
C VAL A 430 -9.14 -22.08 28.77
N SER A 431 -8.04 -22.75 28.43
CA SER A 431 -6.95 -22.13 27.66
C SER A 431 -7.40 -21.69 26.27
N HIS A 432 -8.17 -22.54 25.56
CA HIS A 432 -8.75 -22.18 24.26
C HIS A 432 -9.69 -20.97 24.36
N ILE A 433 -10.50 -20.87 25.42
CA ILE A 433 -11.39 -19.73 25.65
C ILE A 433 -10.58 -18.44 25.83
N ILE A 434 -9.56 -18.46 26.70
CA ILE A 434 -8.75 -17.26 27.00
C ILE A 434 -7.93 -16.82 25.78
N LEU A 435 -7.24 -17.75 25.12
CA LEU A 435 -6.43 -17.44 23.94
C LEU A 435 -7.29 -17.00 22.75
N GLY A 436 -8.45 -17.65 22.56
CA GLY A 436 -9.43 -17.23 21.56
C GLY A 436 -9.95 -15.81 21.80
N ASN A 437 -10.24 -15.45 23.06
CA ASN A 437 -10.64 -14.10 23.42
C ASN A 437 -9.51 -13.06 23.20
N ASN A 438 -8.27 -13.40 23.55
CA ASN A 438 -7.11 -12.54 23.28
C ASN A 438 -6.95 -12.29 21.77
N TYR A 439 -7.09 -13.33 20.95
CA TYR A 439 -7.06 -13.17 19.50
C TYR A 439 -8.21 -12.27 19.01
N PHE A 440 -9.44 -12.54 19.46
CA PHE A 440 -10.62 -11.75 19.07
C PHE A 440 -10.47 -10.26 19.39
N THR A 441 -9.98 -9.93 20.58
CA THR A 441 -9.77 -8.54 21.02
C THR A 441 -8.60 -7.85 20.30
N GLN A 442 -7.59 -8.59 19.85
CA GLN A 442 -6.49 -8.04 19.07
C GLN A 442 -6.86 -7.77 17.61
N THR A 443 -7.79 -8.56 17.04
CA THR A 443 -8.22 -8.41 15.64
C THR A 443 -9.39 -7.46 15.47
N HIS A 444 -10.08 -7.06 16.54
CA HIS A 444 -11.20 -6.12 16.50
C HIS A 444 -10.84 -4.82 17.22
N PRO A 445 -10.82 -3.67 16.53
CA PRO A 445 -10.44 -2.40 17.13
C PRO A 445 -11.53 -1.90 18.08
N HIS A 446 -11.23 -0.88 18.90
CA HIS A 446 -12.17 -0.35 19.89
C HIS A 446 -13.51 0.09 19.26
N GLU A 447 -13.46 0.65 18.05
CA GLU A 447 -14.61 1.11 17.27
C GLU A 447 -15.59 -0.02 16.94
N TYR A 448 -15.11 -1.27 16.81
CA TYR A 448 -15.97 -2.44 16.64
C TYR A 448 -16.92 -2.58 17.83
N PHE A 449 -16.42 -2.33 19.05
CA PHE A 449 -17.19 -2.49 20.28
C PHE A 449 -18.10 -1.30 20.60
N ASP A 450 -17.82 -0.12 20.03
CA ASP A 450 -18.64 1.08 20.23
C ASP A 450 -20.09 0.86 19.77
N GLY A 451 -20.29 0.05 18.72
CA GLY A 451 -21.61 -0.33 18.21
C GLY A 451 -22.43 -1.22 19.16
N PHE A 452 -21.85 -1.77 20.22
CA PHE A 452 -22.55 -2.63 21.20
C PHE A 452 -22.84 -1.94 22.53
N LYS A 453 -22.31 -0.74 22.77
CA LYS A 453 -22.36 -0.09 24.10
C LYS A 453 -23.75 0.35 24.55
N TYR A 454 -24.66 0.61 23.62
CA TYR A 454 -25.89 1.35 23.92
C TYR A 454 -27.17 0.54 23.75
N GLU A 455 -27.27 -0.31 22.71
CA GLU A 455 -28.49 -1.07 22.43
C GLU A 455 -28.25 -2.28 21.52
N GLN A 456 -29.12 -3.29 21.65
CA GLN A 456 -29.18 -4.43 20.74
C GLN A 456 -30.08 -4.10 19.54
N LYS A 457 -29.58 -4.27 18.31
CA LYS A 457 -30.30 -3.96 17.06
C LYS A 457 -30.21 -5.10 16.03
N PRO A 458 -30.64 -6.33 16.39
CA PRO A 458 -30.66 -7.41 15.42
C PRO A 458 -31.76 -7.16 14.38
N TYR A 459 -31.56 -7.68 13.18
CA TYR A 459 -32.59 -7.68 12.14
C TYR A 459 -33.11 -9.10 11.81
N ILE A 460 -32.54 -10.13 12.43
CA ILE A 460 -32.99 -11.52 12.33
C ILE A 460 -33.22 -12.07 13.75
N THR A 461 -34.40 -12.62 14.01
CA THR A 461 -34.61 -13.59 15.08
C THR A 461 -34.42 -14.99 14.46
N LEU A 462 -33.38 -15.70 14.86
CA LEU A 462 -33.04 -17.02 14.34
C LEU A 462 -33.39 -18.10 15.35
N VAL A 463 -34.18 -19.09 14.94
CA VAL A 463 -34.41 -20.33 15.69
C VAL A 463 -33.70 -21.46 14.94
N THR A 464 -32.65 -22.01 15.54
CA THR A 464 -31.82 -23.06 14.93
C THR A 464 -31.65 -24.23 15.88
N CYS A 465 -31.19 -25.36 15.35
CA CYS A 465 -30.95 -26.56 16.16
C CYS A 465 -29.80 -26.30 17.15
N ALA A 466 -29.87 -26.95 18.32
CA ALA A 466 -28.81 -26.99 19.33
C ALA A 466 -27.56 -27.80 18.90
N ASP A 467 -27.55 -28.35 17.68
CA ASP A 467 -26.41 -29.06 17.11
C ASP A 467 -25.23 -28.10 16.88
N SER A 468 -24.10 -28.39 17.55
CA SER A 468 -22.90 -27.56 17.49
C SER A 468 -22.21 -27.57 16.12
N ARG A 469 -22.60 -28.48 15.21
CA ARG A 469 -22.09 -28.51 13.83
C ARG A 469 -22.71 -27.44 12.95
N VAL A 470 -23.80 -26.78 13.37
CA VAL A 470 -24.47 -25.72 12.60
C VAL A 470 -23.87 -24.36 12.97
N PRO A 471 -22.96 -23.80 12.15
CA PRO A 471 -22.20 -22.66 12.59
C PRO A 471 -22.98 -21.38 12.26
N LEU A 472 -23.18 -20.49 13.25
CA LEU A 472 -23.98 -19.27 13.04
C LEU A 472 -23.40 -18.34 11.96
N ASN A 473 -22.08 -18.37 11.77
CA ASN A 473 -21.38 -17.61 10.74
C ASN A 473 -21.61 -18.15 9.31
N SER A 474 -22.30 -19.28 9.13
CA SER A 474 -22.82 -19.72 7.83
C SER A 474 -23.84 -18.75 7.23
N LEU A 475 -24.52 -17.95 8.07
CA LEU A 475 -25.47 -16.93 7.63
C LEU A 475 -24.76 -15.68 7.09
N MET A 476 -23.69 -15.27 7.79
CA MET A 476 -22.88 -14.10 7.48
C MET A 476 -21.59 -14.15 8.28
N HIS A 477 -20.53 -13.52 7.75
CA HIS A 477 -19.19 -13.53 8.35
C HIS A 477 -19.15 -13.07 9.82
N ASP A 478 -20.01 -12.11 10.21
CA ASP A 478 -20.16 -11.66 11.60
C ASP A 478 -21.64 -11.44 11.92
N THR A 479 -22.16 -12.25 12.85
CA THR A 479 -23.55 -12.21 13.32
C THR A 479 -23.76 -11.29 14.53
N SER A 480 -22.70 -10.73 15.10
CA SER A 480 -22.74 -9.93 16.33
C SER A 480 -23.67 -8.74 16.17
N ASN A 481 -24.64 -8.61 17.07
CA ASN A 481 -25.71 -7.58 17.07
C ASN A 481 -26.59 -7.53 15.80
N LYS A 482 -26.50 -8.53 14.90
CA LYS A 482 -27.30 -8.63 13.68
C LYS A 482 -28.33 -9.77 13.75
N VAL A 483 -27.98 -10.84 14.47
CA VAL A 483 -28.81 -12.04 14.64
C VAL A 483 -29.06 -12.30 16.12
N PHE A 484 -30.33 -12.28 16.51
CA PHE A 484 -30.79 -12.75 17.82
C PHE A 484 -31.04 -14.26 17.73
N THR A 485 -30.14 -15.06 18.30
CA THR A 485 -30.12 -16.52 18.10
C THR A 485 -30.75 -17.26 19.26
N ILE A 486 -31.59 -18.24 18.94
CA ILE A 486 -32.23 -19.17 19.86
C ILE A 486 -31.86 -20.58 19.37
N GLN A 487 -31.16 -21.34 20.20
CA GLN A 487 -30.75 -22.72 19.92
C GLN A 487 -31.52 -23.68 20.81
N ASN A 488 -32.20 -24.65 20.20
CA ASN A 488 -33.00 -25.63 20.93
C ASN A 488 -33.10 -26.97 20.19
N ILE A 489 -33.68 -27.97 20.82
CA ILE A 489 -33.74 -29.32 20.26
C ILE A 489 -34.73 -29.32 19.10
N GLY A 490 -34.24 -29.50 17.87
CA GLY A 490 -35.09 -29.58 16.68
C GLY A 490 -35.66 -28.25 16.17
N ASN A 491 -35.04 -27.11 16.52
CA ASN A 491 -35.32 -25.78 15.98
C ASN A 491 -36.80 -25.34 16.11
N GLN A 492 -37.38 -25.50 17.29
CA GLN A 492 -38.81 -25.41 17.54
C GLN A 492 -39.24 -24.09 18.19
N ILE A 493 -40.37 -23.52 17.76
CA ILE A 493 -40.89 -22.29 18.38
C ILE A 493 -41.54 -22.54 19.76
N LEU A 494 -42.25 -23.66 19.92
CA LEU A 494 -43.08 -23.92 21.10
C LEU A 494 -42.25 -24.11 22.38
N SER A 495 -41.05 -24.68 22.28
CA SER A 495 -40.16 -24.86 23.42
C SER A 495 -39.47 -23.58 23.88
N THR A 496 -39.51 -22.51 23.07
CA THR A 496 -38.76 -21.28 23.31
C THR A 496 -39.56 -20.00 23.03
N GLU A 497 -40.90 -20.07 23.19
CA GLU A 497 -41.81 -19.00 22.80
C GLU A 497 -41.45 -17.62 23.39
N GLY A 498 -41.08 -17.57 24.68
CA GLY A 498 -40.73 -16.32 25.35
C GLY A 498 -39.52 -15.62 24.71
N SER A 499 -38.52 -16.39 24.29
CA SER A 499 -37.32 -15.86 23.62
C SER A 499 -37.66 -15.40 22.21
N VAL A 500 -38.49 -16.15 21.48
CA VAL A 500 -38.95 -15.74 20.14
C VAL A 500 -39.79 -14.46 20.22
N ASP A 501 -40.72 -14.37 21.19
CA ASP A 501 -41.51 -13.17 21.43
C ASP A 501 -40.64 -11.97 21.81
N TYR A 502 -39.57 -12.16 22.57
CA TYR A 502 -38.59 -11.10 22.84
C TYR A 502 -37.95 -10.57 21.56
N GLY A 503 -37.43 -11.44 20.69
CA GLY A 503 -36.83 -11.03 19.41
C GLY A 503 -37.82 -10.29 18.50
N ILE A 504 -39.05 -10.80 18.39
CA ILE A 504 -40.05 -10.27 17.46
C ILE A 504 -40.75 -9.03 18.00
N ARG A 505 -41.13 -8.99 19.29
CA ARG A 505 -41.94 -7.91 19.86
C ARG A 505 -41.09 -6.86 20.57
N GLN A 506 -40.06 -7.29 21.31
CA GLN A 506 -39.19 -6.36 22.05
C GLN A 506 -38.09 -5.79 21.16
N LEU A 507 -37.35 -6.64 20.45
CA LEU A 507 -36.27 -6.21 19.54
C LEU A 507 -36.78 -5.81 18.14
N LYS A 508 -38.04 -6.14 17.82
CA LYS A 508 -38.72 -5.76 16.57
C LYS A 508 -37.98 -6.20 15.31
N THR A 509 -37.37 -7.39 15.34
CA THR A 509 -36.67 -7.92 14.16
C THR A 509 -37.66 -8.13 13.00
N PRO A 510 -37.35 -7.65 11.78
CA PRO A 510 -38.23 -7.80 10.62
C PRO A 510 -38.25 -9.21 10.02
N LEU A 511 -37.34 -10.11 10.43
CA LEU A 511 -37.23 -11.48 9.93
C LEU A 511 -37.19 -12.48 11.08
N LEU A 512 -38.12 -13.44 11.08
CA LEU A 512 -38.06 -14.67 11.85
C LEU A 512 -37.57 -15.80 10.94
N PHE A 513 -36.43 -16.39 11.25
CA PHE A 513 -35.80 -17.40 10.41
C PHE A 513 -35.60 -18.72 11.17
N PHE A 514 -36.18 -19.80 10.67
CA PHE A 514 -35.95 -21.15 11.15
C PHE A 514 -34.85 -21.81 10.34
N LEU A 515 -33.83 -22.35 10.99
CA LEU A 515 -32.73 -23.04 10.34
C LEU A 515 -32.66 -24.50 10.81
N GLY A 516 -33.04 -25.41 9.91
CA GLY A 516 -32.79 -26.85 10.04
C GLY A 516 -31.45 -27.20 9.42
N HIS A 517 -31.02 -28.46 9.54
CA HIS A 517 -29.76 -28.91 8.96
C HIS A 517 -29.78 -30.40 8.63
N SER A 518 -28.92 -30.82 7.70
CA SER A 518 -28.64 -32.24 7.41
C SER A 518 -28.35 -33.02 8.68
N ASP A 519 -28.72 -34.30 8.73
CA ASP A 519 -28.31 -35.19 9.82
C ASP A 519 -28.74 -34.74 11.24
N CYS A 520 -29.93 -34.14 11.37
CA CYS A 520 -30.45 -33.63 12.64
C CYS A 520 -30.73 -34.74 13.67
N GLY A 521 -29.98 -34.73 14.78
CA GLY A 521 -30.09 -35.72 15.85
C GLY A 521 -31.44 -35.72 16.57
N ALA A 522 -32.11 -34.56 16.69
CA ALA A 522 -33.44 -34.47 17.29
C ALA A 522 -34.49 -35.22 16.46
N ILE A 523 -34.43 -35.09 15.13
CA ILE A 523 -35.34 -35.81 14.22
C ILE A 523 -35.01 -37.31 14.21
N LYS A 524 -33.73 -37.71 14.33
CA LYS A 524 -33.38 -39.13 14.48
C LYS A 524 -33.95 -39.73 15.76
N ALA A 525 -33.81 -39.02 16.89
CA ALA A 525 -34.38 -39.46 18.16
C ALA A 525 -35.92 -39.58 18.07
N TYR A 526 -36.58 -38.65 17.38
CA TYR A 526 -38.01 -38.74 17.11
C TYR A 526 -38.39 -39.99 16.29
N LEU A 527 -37.64 -40.27 15.22
CA LEU A 527 -37.88 -41.40 14.33
C LEU A 527 -37.62 -42.77 14.98
N HIS A 528 -36.59 -42.88 15.82
CA HIS A 528 -36.21 -44.15 16.47
C HIS A 528 -36.96 -44.42 17.78
N GLY A 529 -37.81 -43.50 18.25
CA GLY A 529 -38.38 -43.55 19.59
C GLY A 529 -37.46 -42.91 20.62
N PHE A 530 -38.02 -42.03 21.45
CA PHE A 530 -37.29 -41.22 22.43
C PHE A 530 -37.76 -41.45 23.87
N GLU A 531 -38.51 -42.53 24.11
CA GLU A 531 -39.07 -42.91 25.41
C GLU A 531 -37.98 -43.22 26.46
N SER A 532 -36.74 -43.45 26.03
CA SER A 532 -35.57 -43.68 26.89
C SER A 532 -34.82 -42.40 27.30
N GLN A 533 -35.18 -41.24 26.71
CA GLN A 533 -34.52 -39.96 27.01
C GLN A 533 -34.96 -39.39 28.37
N ALA A 534 -34.24 -38.38 28.88
CA ALA A 534 -34.63 -37.70 30.11
C ALA A 534 -35.98 -36.96 29.94
N PRO A 535 -36.82 -36.82 31.00
CA PRO A 535 -38.15 -36.22 30.88
C PRO A 535 -38.18 -34.83 30.22
N SER A 536 -37.21 -33.97 30.53
CA SER A 536 -37.11 -32.63 29.92
C SER A 536 -36.80 -32.67 28.42
N ILE A 537 -36.08 -33.69 27.95
CA ILE A 537 -35.82 -33.90 26.51
C ILE A 537 -37.09 -34.44 25.84
N GLN A 538 -37.81 -35.34 26.50
CA GLN A 538 -39.08 -35.88 26.00
C GLN A 538 -40.11 -34.76 25.82
N GLU A 539 -40.30 -33.91 26.83
CA GLU A 539 -41.20 -32.75 26.77
C GLU A 539 -40.87 -31.82 25.60
N GLU A 540 -39.59 -31.63 25.28
CA GLU A 540 -39.19 -30.80 24.15
C GLU A 540 -39.39 -31.50 22.79
N LEU A 541 -39.10 -32.81 22.71
CA LEU A 541 -39.30 -33.61 21.50
C LEU A 541 -40.79 -33.85 21.20
N ASP A 542 -41.68 -33.83 22.19
CA ASP A 542 -43.14 -33.97 22.00
C ASP A 542 -43.74 -32.85 21.14
N PHE A 543 -43.09 -31.69 21.07
CA PHE A 543 -43.47 -30.60 20.19
C PHE A 543 -43.11 -30.84 18.71
N LEU A 544 -42.23 -31.81 18.43
CA LEU A 544 -41.99 -32.28 17.07
C LEU A 544 -43.21 -33.10 16.64
N GLN A 545 -44.22 -32.43 16.10
CA GLN A 545 -45.37 -33.09 15.48
C GLN A 545 -45.32 -32.95 13.95
N PRO A 546 -44.33 -33.53 13.24
CA PRO A 546 -44.49 -33.74 11.81
C PRO A 546 -45.56 -34.82 11.62
N MET A 547 -46.70 -34.47 11.01
CA MET A 547 -47.77 -35.42 10.65
C MET A 547 -47.24 -36.54 9.73
N ILE A 548 -46.71 -37.64 10.26
CA ILE A 548 -46.46 -38.91 9.52
C ILE A 548 -46.61 -40.10 10.48
N SER A 549 -47.26 -41.18 10.03
CA SER A 549 -47.48 -42.46 10.74
C SER A 549 -46.17 -43.23 10.99
N ARG A 550 -46.08 -43.94 12.13
CA ARG A 550 -44.89 -44.66 12.62
C ARG A 550 -44.53 -46.00 11.91
N ASP A 551 -45.09 -46.32 10.74
CA ASP A 551 -44.88 -47.62 10.06
C ASP A 551 -44.07 -47.47 8.76
N HIS A 552 -42.73 -47.62 8.80
CA HIS A 552 -41.88 -47.60 7.59
C HIS A 552 -40.67 -48.55 7.66
N ASP A 553 -40.30 -49.13 6.51
CA ASP A 553 -39.18 -50.06 6.29
C ASP A 553 -37.80 -49.35 6.33
N GLU A 554 -36.74 -50.06 6.78
CA GLU A 554 -35.38 -49.54 7.05
C GLU A 554 -34.59 -49.05 5.80
N GLU A 555 -34.99 -49.42 4.57
CA GLU A 555 -34.17 -49.22 3.37
C GLU A 555 -34.09 -47.79 2.82
N ASP A 556 -34.89 -46.83 3.32
CA ASP A 556 -34.89 -45.42 2.83
C ASP A 556 -34.78 -44.36 3.94
N PHE A 557 -34.13 -44.72 5.06
CA PHE A 557 -34.08 -43.90 6.29
C PHE A 557 -33.47 -42.50 6.10
N GLU A 558 -32.37 -42.37 5.34
CA GLU A 558 -31.69 -41.07 5.17
C GLU A 558 -32.52 -40.11 4.30
N THR A 559 -33.15 -40.60 3.21
CA THR A 559 -34.06 -39.78 2.38
C THR A 559 -35.29 -39.34 3.19
N LEU A 560 -35.85 -40.26 3.99
CA LEU A 560 -36.95 -39.98 4.89
C LEU A 560 -36.56 -38.96 5.97
N HIS A 561 -35.34 -39.04 6.51
CA HIS A 561 -34.83 -38.13 7.54
C HIS A 561 -34.80 -36.68 7.03
N SER A 562 -34.21 -36.44 5.86
CA SER A 562 -34.13 -35.14 5.21
C SER A 562 -35.51 -34.53 4.93
N ASN A 563 -36.44 -35.36 4.42
CA ASN A 563 -37.81 -34.94 4.15
C ASN A 563 -38.57 -34.56 5.44
N ILE A 564 -38.33 -35.27 6.55
CA ILE A 564 -38.96 -34.93 7.84
C ILE A 564 -38.39 -33.63 8.42
N ILE A 565 -37.09 -33.37 8.24
CA ILE A 565 -36.49 -32.09 8.64
C ILE A 565 -37.14 -30.94 7.86
N GLU A 566 -37.32 -31.08 6.54
CA GLU A 566 -38.01 -30.07 5.71
C GLU A 566 -39.48 -29.88 6.14
N LYS A 567 -40.19 -30.97 6.45
CA LYS A 567 -41.57 -30.91 6.97
C LYS A 567 -41.67 -30.29 8.37
N ASN A 568 -40.68 -30.51 9.24
CA ASN A 568 -40.61 -29.82 10.52
C ASN A 568 -40.46 -28.31 10.30
N LEU A 569 -39.58 -27.88 9.39
CA LEU A 569 -39.43 -26.46 9.05
C LEU A 569 -40.74 -25.84 8.56
N ASP A 570 -41.49 -26.54 7.71
CA ASP A 570 -42.83 -26.12 7.29
C ASP A 570 -43.80 -25.97 8.46
N TYR A 571 -43.76 -26.90 9.42
CA TYR A 571 -44.59 -26.87 10.62
C TYR A 571 -44.26 -25.65 11.50
N GLN A 572 -42.97 -25.37 11.72
CA GLN A 572 -42.53 -24.20 12.49
C GLN A 572 -42.99 -22.88 11.85
N VAL A 573 -42.83 -22.75 10.52
CA VAL A 573 -43.33 -21.58 9.77
C VAL A 573 -44.84 -21.45 9.91
N ASN A 574 -45.58 -22.57 9.86
CA ASN A 574 -47.03 -22.55 9.99
C ASN A 574 -47.50 -22.03 11.36
N ILE A 575 -46.87 -22.50 12.46
CA ILE A 575 -47.16 -22.02 13.82
C ILE A 575 -46.82 -20.53 13.93
N ALA A 576 -45.62 -20.13 13.52
CA ALA A 576 -45.18 -18.74 13.58
C ALA A 576 -46.11 -17.81 12.79
N CYS A 577 -46.52 -18.19 11.57
CA CYS A 577 -47.47 -17.41 10.79
C CYS A 577 -48.88 -17.34 11.40
N LYS A 578 -49.27 -18.33 12.22
CA LYS A 578 -50.53 -18.28 12.97
C LYS A 578 -50.40 -17.33 14.16
N LYS A 579 -49.28 -17.39 14.90
CA LYS A 579 -49.01 -16.61 16.11
C LYS A 579 -48.80 -15.11 15.81
N TYR A 580 -48.08 -14.77 14.75
CA TYR A 580 -47.71 -13.38 14.38
C TYR A 580 -48.48 -12.83 13.18
N ARG A 581 -49.73 -13.29 12.98
CA ARG A 581 -50.56 -12.95 11.82
C ARG A 581 -50.73 -11.44 11.65
N ASP A 582 -50.89 -10.71 12.75
CA ASP A 582 -51.01 -9.26 12.79
C ASP A 582 -49.79 -8.54 12.20
N LEU A 583 -48.58 -8.98 12.56
CA LEU A 583 -47.32 -8.39 12.09
C LEU A 583 -47.04 -8.73 10.62
N LEU A 584 -47.40 -9.93 10.19
CA LEU A 584 -47.31 -10.37 8.79
C LEU A 584 -48.24 -9.55 7.88
N GLN A 585 -49.48 -9.31 8.30
CA GLN A 585 -50.45 -8.50 7.54
C GLN A 585 -50.02 -7.03 7.43
N GLN A 586 -49.33 -6.51 8.45
CA GLN A 586 -48.78 -5.15 8.44
C GLN A 586 -47.47 -5.04 7.63
N GLY A 587 -46.94 -6.14 7.09
CA GLY A 587 -45.65 -6.16 6.40
C GLY A 587 -44.44 -5.90 7.30
N LYS A 588 -44.60 -5.99 8.63
CA LYS A 588 -43.55 -5.73 9.61
C LYS A 588 -42.69 -6.95 9.93
N LEU A 589 -43.18 -8.15 9.61
CA LEU A 589 -42.48 -9.40 9.86
C LEU A 589 -42.56 -10.32 8.64
N THR A 590 -41.43 -10.90 8.26
CA THR A 590 -41.35 -12.05 7.35
C THR A 590 -40.95 -13.28 8.15
N VAL A 591 -41.62 -14.41 7.90
CA VAL A 591 -41.26 -15.72 8.47
C VAL A 591 -40.68 -16.57 7.35
N MET A 592 -39.48 -17.10 7.56
CA MET A 592 -38.75 -17.89 6.57
C MET A 592 -38.19 -19.16 7.23
N ALA A 593 -38.03 -20.22 6.45
CA ALA A 593 -37.26 -21.40 6.84
C ALA A 593 -36.19 -21.75 5.81
N GLY A 594 -35.04 -22.18 6.32
CA GLY A 594 -33.91 -22.65 5.54
C GLY A 594 -33.36 -23.97 6.08
N PHE A 595 -32.67 -24.68 5.20
CA PHE A 595 -32.03 -25.95 5.45
C PHE A 595 -30.53 -25.78 5.24
N TYR A 596 -29.72 -25.98 6.27
CA TYR A 596 -28.26 -25.98 6.17
C TYR A 596 -27.76 -27.36 5.73
N ASP A 597 -27.39 -27.46 4.47
CA ASP A 597 -27.08 -28.72 3.80
C ASP A 597 -25.56 -28.97 3.78
N PHE A 598 -25.04 -29.66 4.78
CA PHE A 598 -23.64 -30.09 4.80
C PHE A 598 -23.42 -31.52 4.29
N LYS A 599 -24.49 -32.25 3.93
CA LYS A 599 -24.42 -33.58 3.29
C LYS A 599 -24.60 -33.54 1.76
N ASP A 600 -24.91 -32.38 1.20
CA ASP A 600 -25.26 -32.18 -0.22
C ASP A 600 -26.54 -32.91 -0.65
N GLU A 601 -27.52 -32.95 0.22
CA GLU A 601 -28.83 -33.59 0.01
C GLU A 601 -29.62 -32.93 -1.13
N TYR A 602 -29.42 -31.64 -1.39
CA TYR A 602 -30.07 -30.92 -2.49
C TYR A 602 -29.27 -30.99 -3.82
N GLY A 603 -28.07 -31.57 -3.84
CA GLY A 603 -27.19 -31.64 -5.02
C GLY A 603 -26.70 -30.26 -5.49
N LYS A 604 -26.40 -29.38 -4.54
CA LYS A 604 -26.03 -27.96 -4.77
C LYS A 604 -24.67 -27.59 -4.17
N GLY A 605 -23.95 -28.55 -3.62
CA GLY A 605 -22.69 -28.40 -2.90
C GLY A 605 -22.91 -28.31 -1.38
N MET A 606 -21.96 -28.86 -0.63
CA MET A 606 -21.96 -28.88 0.83
C MET A 606 -21.82 -27.48 1.44
N GLY A 607 -22.47 -27.27 2.59
CA GLY A 607 -22.40 -26.05 3.40
C GLY A 607 -23.34 -24.93 2.93
N ASN A 608 -24.27 -25.20 2.00
CA ASN A 608 -25.22 -24.21 1.51
C ASN A 608 -26.46 -24.13 2.39
N ILE A 609 -27.01 -22.92 2.55
CA ILE A 609 -28.36 -22.73 3.09
C ILE A 609 -29.35 -22.72 1.93
N ILE A 610 -30.34 -23.62 1.99
CA ILE A 610 -31.42 -23.75 1.02
C ILE A 610 -32.71 -23.22 1.64
N ILE A 611 -33.28 -22.14 1.09
CA ILE A 611 -34.57 -21.61 1.51
C ILE A 611 -35.68 -22.50 0.96
N VAL A 612 -36.46 -23.06 1.88
CA VAL A 612 -37.52 -24.05 1.60
C VAL A 612 -38.92 -23.47 1.77
N ASN A 613 -39.08 -22.44 2.60
CA ASN A 613 -40.40 -21.85 2.87
C ASN A 613 -40.30 -20.36 3.21
N VAL A 614 -41.19 -19.54 2.65
CA VAL A 614 -41.37 -18.12 3.01
C VAL A 614 -42.85 -17.82 3.21
N ASN A 615 -43.27 -17.43 4.40
CA ASN A 615 -44.67 -17.10 4.73
C ASN A 615 -45.67 -18.16 4.25
N ARG A 616 -45.34 -19.45 4.41
CA ARG A 616 -46.10 -20.62 3.92
C ARG A 616 -46.08 -20.85 2.41
N LYS A 617 -45.35 -20.03 1.64
CA LYS A 617 -45.10 -20.29 0.22
C LYS A 617 -44.01 -21.33 0.08
N LYS A 618 -44.37 -22.39 -0.64
CA LYS A 618 -43.64 -23.65 -0.74
C LYS A 618 -43.21 -23.98 -2.17
N ASP A 619 -43.88 -23.39 -3.17
CA ASP A 619 -43.55 -23.61 -4.57
C ASP A 619 -42.25 -22.86 -4.93
N VAL A 620 -41.27 -23.60 -5.46
CA VAL A 620 -39.93 -23.07 -5.75
C VAL A 620 -39.97 -21.95 -6.80
N LYS A 621 -40.86 -22.03 -7.79
CA LYS A 621 -40.97 -21.01 -8.85
C LYS A 621 -41.55 -19.72 -8.26
N GLN A 622 -42.64 -19.82 -7.52
CA GLN A 622 -43.27 -18.69 -6.84
C GLN A 622 -42.33 -18.04 -5.81
N MET A 623 -41.55 -18.83 -5.06
CA MET A 623 -40.59 -18.29 -4.11
C MET A 623 -39.50 -17.48 -4.81
N ARG A 624 -38.98 -17.93 -5.95
CA ARG A 624 -37.92 -17.21 -6.70
C ARG A 624 -38.37 -15.85 -7.24
N GLU A 625 -39.67 -15.66 -7.39
CA GLU A 625 -40.30 -14.43 -7.89
C GLU A 625 -40.64 -13.43 -6.78
N LEU A 626 -40.49 -13.79 -5.49
CA LEU A 626 -40.73 -12.85 -4.39
C LEU A 626 -39.76 -11.67 -4.43
N ASP A 627 -40.28 -10.46 -4.22
CA ASP A 627 -39.50 -9.21 -4.13
C ASP A 627 -38.40 -9.27 -3.05
N LEU A 628 -38.60 -10.12 -2.03
CA LEU A 628 -37.63 -10.43 -0.99
C LEU A 628 -36.26 -10.86 -1.54
N PHE A 629 -36.23 -11.49 -2.72
CA PHE A 629 -35.02 -11.97 -3.36
C PHE A 629 -34.58 -11.11 -4.56
N SER A 630 -35.09 -9.88 -4.70
CA SER A 630 -34.79 -8.97 -5.83
C SER A 630 -33.30 -8.65 -5.98
N TYR A 631 -32.55 -8.61 -4.89
CA TYR A 631 -31.10 -8.38 -4.88
C TYR A 631 -30.25 -9.63 -5.23
N LEU A 632 -30.86 -10.81 -5.36
CA LEU A 632 -30.15 -12.05 -5.71
C LEU A 632 -30.13 -12.29 -7.22
N SER A 633 -28.96 -12.67 -7.74
CA SER A 633 -28.81 -13.09 -9.13
C SER A 633 -29.62 -14.37 -9.44
N LYS A 634 -29.96 -14.61 -10.71
CA LYS A 634 -30.62 -15.85 -11.14
C LYS A 634 -29.85 -17.11 -10.71
N LYS A 635 -28.51 -17.06 -10.72
CA LYS A 635 -27.64 -18.17 -10.28
C LYS A 635 -27.77 -18.42 -8.78
N GLN A 636 -27.74 -17.36 -7.96
CA GLN A 636 -27.92 -17.46 -6.51
C GLN A 636 -29.33 -17.96 -6.15
N LYS A 637 -30.38 -17.49 -6.82
CA LYS A 637 -31.75 -18.00 -6.63
C LYS A 637 -31.88 -19.49 -6.97
N LYS A 638 -31.17 -19.97 -8.00
CA LYS A 638 -31.13 -21.40 -8.34
C LYS A 638 -30.40 -22.20 -7.27
N LEU A 639 -29.30 -21.66 -6.73
CA LEU A 639 -28.49 -22.29 -5.69
C LEU A 639 -29.22 -22.34 -4.34
N HIS A 640 -29.73 -21.22 -3.84
CA HIS A 640 -30.21 -21.11 -2.46
C HIS A 640 -31.74 -21.25 -2.29
N ILE A 641 -32.51 -21.54 -3.35
CA ILE A 641 -33.95 -21.80 -3.23
C ILE A 641 -34.26 -23.17 -3.85
N GLY A 642 -34.83 -24.06 -3.05
CA GLY A 642 -35.07 -25.46 -3.41
C GLY A 642 -35.99 -26.16 -2.42
N ARG A 643 -36.43 -27.35 -2.81
CA ARG A 643 -37.23 -28.30 -2.03
C ARG A 643 -36.73 -29.70 -2.36
N LEU A 644 -36.75 -30.61 -1.40
CA LEU A 644 -36.53 -32.02 -1.67
C LEU A 644 -37.71 -32.61 -2.48
N PRO A 645 -37.48 -33.66 -3.27
CA PRO A 645 -38.57 -34.38 -3.92
C PRO A 645 -39.46 -35.06 -2.88
N ASP A 646 -40.78 -34.91 -3.04
CA ASP A 646 -41.82 -35.48 -2.15
C ASP A 646 -41.85 -37.02 -2.19
#